data_AF-A0A8T3YHD7-F1
#
_entry.id   AF-A0A8T3YHD7-F1
#
_cell.length_a   1.000
_cell.length_b   1.000
_cell.length_c   1.000
_cell.angle_alpha   90.00
_cell.angle_beta   90.00
_cell.angle_gamma   90.00
#
_symmetry.space_group_name_H-M   'P 1'
#
loop_
_entity.id
_entity.type
_entity.pdbx_description
1 polymer ?
#
loop_
_entity_poly.entity_id
_entity_poly.type
_entity_poly.pdbx_seq_one_letter_code
_entity_poly.pdbx_strand_id
1 'polypeptide(L)'
;VPFSAVISNAPASLALLPPACQAACSSATVNCTAPCSVSCSPPAGASNACTLEFSIPGYSAANSYTVEHNLTFPISYQDGPAQRSATLEGSFPTIRFGPQFCGNGVCDPGEDFLNCCYDCACPSGYCNTAAPPGPSSGDVCAPDGMQLVVEGTSSRVFVDQNKVHTINVSARLLNAPPNPPPYGLLNRVDSCSLWGGAIAGCVASCVPGSQQGADLPLDCVVTLPAGITNPSTTFTMTGNLLTLAFQYNNGSQRFSTRLDAQLGDITLTQVSTCGNGACESALGEDSQNCCIDCPCSAGNLCVPGGVNPQSSCILNTSLNLSSTFVSPSPLTCMILPPHARGGCRFTDTLLARLEVTNAPSTLDFVSATYQFPGEKPEQGSCTPFFGDNDSVMDCRVAVDNLDDPGSCGNRFSCIPPGEEQRNATFFLTFSYDDAGHRVIRQFSTLVPFTIEKDDKRIASCQERRDRLESKLDTYERNKGIIQTILALLFVFIGIDAARCVLCNTGIFSAIGCEPPLITGALLGKTSCTEVAGLSQIAACFAGPLLFAYGNYEDAIPRVRDQQQAICMAPDTRSIAEEEGGFSIPLYDVLGGAAIGFCLLGNYLGDGEEGATAGVSESGGTGATGSASGSAGVGAGGGASGGASGGAGGASGSAGGSAG
;
A
#
# COMPACT_ATOMS: atom_id res chain seq x y z
N VAL A 1 -10.80 86.54 -10.21
CA VAL A 1 -12.17 86.31 -9.69
C VAL A 1 -13.05 87.51 -10.03
N PRO A 2 -14.07 87.35 -10.89
CA PRO A 2 -15.01 88.43 -11.19
C PRO A 2 -16.01 88.63 -10.05
N PHE A 3 -16.37 89.87 -9.75
CA PHE A 3 -17.39 90.22 -8.76
C PHE A 3 -18.09 91.54 -9.11
N SER A 4 -19.26 91.78 -8.52
CA SER A 4 -19.97 93.05 -8.63
C SER A 4 -19.88 93.82 -7.32
N ALA A 5 -19.46 95.07 -7.39
CA ALA A 5 -19.45 96.00 -6.26
C ALA A 5 -20.59 97.02 -6.44
N VAL A 6 -21.50 97.09 -5.46
CA VAL A 6 -22.63 98.02 -5.48
C VAL A 6 -22.49 99.01 -4.34
N ILE A 7 -22.49 100.31 -4.66
CA ILE A 7 -22.49 101.39 -3.68
C ILE A 7 -23.94 101.81 -3.45
N SER A 8 -24.51 101.47 -2.30
CA SER A 8 -25.85 101.90 -1.92
C SER A 8 -25.86 103.42 -1.67
N ASN A 9 -26.94 104.09 -2.10
CA ASN A 9 -27.11 105.54 -1.99
C ASN A 9 -25.99 106.35 -2.66
N ALA A 10 -25.50 105.87 -3.81
CA ALA A 10 -24.45 106.55 -4.58
C ALA A 10 -24.85 107.99 -4.95
N PRO A 11 -24.05 109.01 -4.59
CA PRO A 11 -24.24 110.37 -5.06
C PRO A 11 -24.14 110.46 -6.58
N ALA A 12 -24.87 111.39 -7.21
CA ALA A 12 -24.84 111.55 -8.67
C ALA A 12 -23.45 111.92 -9.22
N SER A 13 -22.60 112.57 -8.40
CA SER A 13 -21.24 112.97 -8.75
C SER A 13 -20.17 111.96 -8.31
N LEU A 14 -20.54 110.71 -8.05
CA LEU A 14 -19.62 109.70 -7.53
C LEU A 14 -18.52 109.36 -8.55
N ALA A 15 -17.27 109.48 -8.13
CA ALA A 15 -16.10 109.01 -8.85
C ALA A 15 -15.39 107.94 -8.01
N LEU A 16 -15.15 106.78 -8.62
CA LEU A 16 -14.38 105.70 -8.03
C LEU A 16 -12.89 105.94 -8.28
N LEU A 17 -12.09 106.00 -7.21
CA LEU A 17 -10.63 106.02 -7.30
C LEU A 17 -10.10 104.58 -7.36
N PRO A 18 -8.83 104.36 -7.77
CA PRO A 18 -8.27 103.02 -7.86
C PRO A 18 -8.45 102.23 -6.56
N PRO A 19 -9.14 101.07 -6.58
CA PRO A 19 -9.36 100.28 -5.38
C PRO A 19 -8.04 99.68 -4.88
N ALA A 20 -7.92 99.56 -3.56
CA ALA A 20 -6.79 98.90 -2.93
C ALA A 20 -7.22 97.57 -2.30
N CYS A 21 -6.34 96.57 -2.41
CA CYS A 21 -6.58 95.22 -1.92
C CYS A 21 -5.45 94.81 -0.97
N GLN A 22 -5.83 94.19 0.14
CA GLN A 22 -4.92 93.44 1.00
C GLN A 22 -5.47 92.02 1.13
N ALA A 23 -4.64 91.02 0.85
CA ALA A 23 -5.01 89.62 1.02
C ALA A 23 -4.04 88.90 1.95
N ALA A 24 -4.61 88.24 2.95
CA ALA A 24 -3.90 87.32 3.83
C ALA A 24 -4.28 85.90 3.43
N CYS A 25 -3.30 85.00 3.42
CA CYS A 25 -3.53 83.58 3.20
C CYS A 25 -3.10 82.78 4.42
N SER A 26 -3.85 81.73 4.72
CA SER A 26 -3.48 80.75 5.74
C SER A 26 -3.63 79.34 5.18
N SER A 27 -2.68 78.48 5.55
CA SER A 27 -2.73 77.03 5.39
C SER A 27 -2.58 76.39 6.77
N ALA A 28 -2.75 75.08 6.87
CA ALA A 28 -2.62 74.37 8.15
C ALA A 28 -1.27 74.58 8.86
N THR A 29 -0.22 74.95 8.12
CA THR A 29 1.16 75.05 8.63
C THR A 29 1.82 76.40 8.38
N VAL A 30 1.27 77.26 7.51
CA VAL A 30 1.89 78.53 7.10
C VAL A 30 0.84 79.63 6.95
N ASN A 31 1.09 80.78 7.60
CA ASN A 31 0.45 82.05 7.28
C ASN A 31 1.30 82.80 6.26
N CYS A 32 0.67 83.32 5.21
CA CYS A 32 1.33 84.00 4.10
C CYS A 32 0.59 85.28 3.72
N THR A 33 1.26 86.16 2.98
CA THR A 33 0.64 87.32 2.34
C THR A 33 0.45 87.03 0.86
N ALA A 34 -0.72 87.33 0.33
CA ALA A 34 -1.03 87.17 -1.09
C ALA A 34 -1.08 88.55 -1.74
N PRO A 35 -0.13 88.93 -2.62
CA PRO A 35 -0.26 90.15 -3.40
C PRO A 35 -1.56 90.11 -4.21
N CYS A 36 -2.34 91.18 -4.16
CA CYS A 36 -3.61 91.27 -4.88
C CYS A 36 -3.84 92.63 -5.54
N SER A 37 -4.57 92.63 -6.64
CA SER A 37 -4.97 93.81 -7.40
C SER A 37 -6.47 93.71 -7.74
N VAL A 38 -7.13 94.86 -7.82
CA VAL A 38 -8.53 94.94 -8.24
C VAL A 38 -8.63 95.90 -9.42
N SER A 39 -9.23 95.44 -10.51
CA SER A 39 -9.58 96.28 -11.65
C SER A 39 -11.10 96.34 -11.79
N CYS A 40 -11.67 97.53 -11.96
CA CYS A 40 -13.11 97.69 -12.17
C CYS A 40 -13.34 98.37 -13.53
N SER A 41 -14.34 97.92 -14.27
CA SER A 41 -14.77 98.58 -15.50
C SER A 41 -15.31 99.99 -15.19
N PRO A 42 -15.14 100.98 -16.08
CA PRO A 42 -15.62 102.35 -15.85
C PRO A 42 -17.13 102.37 -15.54
N PRO A 43 -17.58 103.27 -14.64
CA PRO A 43 -18.89 103.17 -14.00
C PRO A 43 -20.02 103.41 -15.00
N ALA A 44 -20.94 102.45 -15.08
CA ALA A 44 -22.28 102.64 -15.64
C ALA A 44 -23.30 102.74 -14.49
N GLY A 45 -23.04 103.62 -13.51
CA GLY A 45 -23.91 103.86 -12.34
C GLY A 45 -23.35 103.30 -11.02
N ALA A 46 -24.26 102.89 -10.12
CA ALA A 46 -23.94 102.46 -8.74
C ALA A 46 -23.36 101.03 -8.63
N SER A 47 -23.32 100.28 -9.74
CA SER A 47 -22.82 98.91 -9.82
C SER A 47 -21.61 98.85 -10.73
N ASN A 48 -20.48 98.34 -10.24
CA ASN A 48 -19.24 98.18 -11.00
C ASN A 48 -18.89 96.70 -11.12
N ALA A 49 -18.61 96.24 -12.34
CA ALA A 49 -18.02 94.92 -12.57
C ALA A 49 -16.52 95.02 -12.29
N CYS A 50 -16.05 94.23 -11.34
CA CYS A 50 -14.67 94.23 -10.89
C CYS A 50 -14.04 92.84 -11.03
N THR A 51 -12.73 92.79 -11.23
CA THR A 51 -11.92 91.58 -11.26
C THR A 51 -10.86 91.69 -10.18
N LEU A 52 -10.85 90.72 -9.27
CA LEU A 52 -9.82 90.52 -8.26
C LEU A 52 -8.78 89.53 -8.78
N GLU A 53 -7.51 89.93 -8.80
CA GLU A 53 -6.37 89.06 -9.09
C GLU A 53 -5.50 88.96 -7.85
N PHE A 54 -4.96 87.77 -7.58
CA PHE A 54 -3.99 87.58 -6.49
C PHE A 54 -3.04 86.43 -6.80
N SER A 55 -1.92 86.40 -6.10
CA SER A 55 -0.91 85.34 -6.18
C SER A 55 -0.52 84.89 -4.77
N ILE A 56 -0.24 83.60 -4.58
CA ILE A 56 0.25 83.06 -3.30
C ILE A 56 1.74 82.69 -3.49
N PRO A 57 2.67 83.48 -2.94
CA PRO A 57 4.10 83.17 -3.03
C PRO A 57 4.41 81.81 -2.38
N GLY A 58 5.11 80.93 -3.08
CA GLY A 58 5.44 79.59 -2.57
C GLY A 58 4.22 78.66 -2.46
N TYR A 59 3.20 78.87 -3.29
CA TYR A 59 2.05 77.97 -3.40
C TYR A 59 2.48 76.51 -3.58
N SER A 60 1.87 75.62 -2.81
CA SER A 60 2.04 74.17 -2.90
C SER A 60 0.69 73.50 -3.11
N ALA A 61 0.54 72.77 -4.21
CA ALA A 61 -0.69 72.04 -4.53
C ALA A 61 -1.10 71.03 -3.44
N ALA A 62 -0.17 70.58 -2.59
CA ALA A 62 -0.45 69.64 -1.50
C ALA A 62 -1.18 70.27 -0.29
N ASN A 63 -1.32 71.59 -0.22
CA ASN A 63 -1.89 72.29 0.93
C ASN A 63 -3.24 72.93 0.61
N SER A 64 -4.13 72.97 1.60
CA SER A 64 -5.31 73.84 1.53
C SER A 64 -4.94 75.27 1.91
N TYR A 65 -5.45 76.24 1.16
CA TYR A 65 -5.26 77.66 1.41
C TYR A 65 -6.61 78.35 1.62
N THR A 66 -6.69 79.18 2.64
CA THR A 66 -7.82 80.08 2.90
C THR A 66 -7.31 81.51 2.68
N VAL A 67 -7.88 82.21 1.71
CA VAL A 67 -7.47 83.58 1.34
C VAL A 67 -8.57 84.54 1.73
N GLU A 68 -8.26 85.38 2.70
CA GLU A 68 -9.11 86.46 3.19
C GLU A 68 -8.68 87.76 2.54
N HIS A 69 -9.65 88.49 1.99
CA HIS A 69 -9.41 89.74 1.28
C HIS A 69 -10.09 90.88 2.02
N ASN A 70 -9.34 91.96 2.23
CA ASN A 70 -9.90 93.23 2.63
C ASN A 70 -9.82 94.19 1.44
N LEU A 71 -10.99 94.57 0.92
CA LEU A 71 -11.11 95.45 -0.23
C LEU A 71 -11.52 96.84 0.23
N THR A 72 -10.74 97.84 -0.19
CA THR A 72 -11.01 99.25 0.10
C THR A 72 -11.28 100.01 -1.20
N PHE A 73 -12.40 100.71 -1.22
CA PHE A 73 -12.88 101.49 -2.35
C PHE A 73 -12.83 102.97 -1.98
N PRO A 74 -11.74 103.68 -2.29
CA PRO A 74 -11.69 105.12 -2.15
C PRO A 74 -12.66 105.75 -3.16
N ILE A 75 -13.53 106.63 -2.67
CA ILE A 75 -14.51 107.36 -3.47
C ILE A 75 -14.33 108.85 -3.30
N SER A 76 -14.68 109.61 -4.33
CA SER A 76 -14.81 111.06 -4.27
C SER A 76 -16.16 111.50 -4.82
N TYR A 77 -16.78 112.49 -4.18
CA TYR A 77 -18.07 113.05 -4.58
C TYR A 77 -18.17 114.52 -4.18
N GLN A 78 -19.13 115.25 -4.76
CA GLN A 78 -19.44 116.62 -4.40
C GLN A 78 -20.57 116.66 -3.37
N ASP A 79 -20.36 117.46 -2.32
CA ASP A 79 -21.34 117.83 -1.31
C ASP A 79 -21.52 119.35 -1.35
N GLY A 80 -22.47 119.80 -2.16
CA GLY A 80 -22.55 121.21 -2.56
C GLY A 80 -21.29 121.66 -3.32
N PRO A 81 -20.66 122.80 -2.98
CA PRO A 81 -19.43 123.25 -3.64
C PRO A 81 -18.16 122.52 -3.13
N ALA A 82 -18.26 121.70 -2.08
CA ALA A 82 -17.11 121.04 -1.47
C ALA A 82 -16.90 119.65 -2.07
N GLN A 83 -15.66 119.34 -2.47
CA GLN A 83 -15.28 117.97 -2.79
C GLN A 83 -15.00 117.19 -1.49
N ARG A 84 -15.64 116.04 -1.35
CA ARG A 84 -15.42 115.10 -0.25
C ARG A 84 -14.82 113.81 -0.79
N SER A 85 -14.11 113.11 0.10
CA SER A 85 -13.60 111.76 -0.15
C SER A 85 -13.93 110.87 1.04
N ALA A 86 -14.22 109.61 0.77
CA ALA A 86 -14.42 108.59 1.78
C ALA A 86 -13.80 107.28 1.31
N THR A 87 -13.42 106.41 2.24
CA THR A 87 -13.01 105.04 1.93
C THR A 87 -14.11 104.11 2.39
N LEU A 88 -14.66 103.34 1.46
CA LEU A 88 -15.62 102.29 1.78
C LEU A 88 -14.87 100.98 1.93
N GLU A 89 -15.19 100.22 2.97
CA GLU A 89 -14.69 98.87 3.17
C GLU A 89 -15.77 97.88 2.76
N GLY A 90 -15.41 96.90 1.94
CA GLY A 90 -16.29 95.81 1.53
C GLY A 90 -15.79 94.49 2.10
N SER A 91 -16.69 93.71 2.72
CA SER A 91 -16.39 92.32 3.04
C SER A 91 -16.43 91.49 1.76
N PHE A 92 -15.28 90.94 1.37
CA PHE A 92 -15.20 89.97 0.28
C PHE A 92 -15.24 88.55 0.87
N PRO A 93 -16.01 87.62 0.29
CA PRO A 93 -16.08 86.26 0.82
C PRO A 93 -14.69 85.61 0.78
N THR A 94 -14.37 84.87 1.84
CA THR A 94 -13.14 84.08 1.93
C THR A 94 -13.09 83.06 0.78
N ILE A 95 -11.97 83.03 0.06
CA ILE A 95 -11.74 82.05 -1.01
C ILE A 95 -10.98 80.87 -0.40
N ARG A 96 -11.46 79.65 -0.63
CA ARG A 96 -10.81 78.42 -0.15
C ARG A 96 -10.35 77.58 -1.32
N PHE A 97 -9.09 77.16 -1.28
CA PHE A 97 -8.47 76.21 -2.18
C PHE A 97 -8.20 74.93 -1.40
N GLY A 98 -8.70 73.79 -1.88
CA GLY A 98 -8.29 72.50 -1.38
C GLY A 98 -6.88 72.13 -1.89
N PRO A 99 -6.27 71.08 -1.33
CA PRO A 99 -5.13 70.46 -1.99
C PRO A 99 -5.58 69.94 -3.37
N GLN A 100 -4.82 70.30 -4.40
CA GLN A 100 -5.01 69.85 -5.78
C GLN A 100 -4.05 68.69 -6.01
N PHE A 101 -4.59 67.52 -6.32
CA PHE A 101 -3.79 66.35 -6.60
C PHE A 101 -4.54 65.40 -7.50
N CYS A 102 -3.81 64.75 -8.39
CA CYS A 102 -4.37 63.75 -9.25
C CYS A 102 -4.86 62.53 -8.46
N GLY A 103 -6.11 62.14 -8.66
CA GLY A 103 -6.77 61.03 -7.97
C GLY A 103 -8.04 61.42 -7.19
N ASN A 104 -8.42 62.69 -7.15
CA ASN A 104 -9.56 63.16 -6.33
C ASN A 104 -10.93 63.06 -7.04
N GLY A 105 -10.93 62.71 -8.32
CA GLY A 105 -12.08 62.59 -9.21
C GLY A 105 -12.60 63.91 -9.79
N VAL A 106 -11.91 65.03 -9.57
CA VAL A 106 -12.30 66.39 -9.98
C VAL A 106 -11.15 67.02 -10.74
N CYS A 107 -11.33 67.30 -12.03
CA CYS A 107 -10.32 67.96 -12.86
C CYS A 107 -10.09 69.42 -12.39
N ASP A 108 -9.08 69.61 -11.53
CA ASP A 108 -8.80 70.89 -10.88
C ASP A 108 -8.01 71.83 -11.81
N PRO A 109 -8.07 73.16 -11.59
CA PRO A 109 -7.26 74.10 -12.38
C PRO A 109 -5.75 73.81 -12.25
N GLY A 110 -5.13 73.41 -13.36
CA GLY A 110 -3.72 72.96 -13.41
C GLY A 110 -3.57 71.49 -13.78
N GLU A 111 -4.65 70.73 -13.72
CA GLU A 111 -4.75 69.36 -14.19
C GLU A 111 -5.30 69.32 -15.63
N ASP A 112 -4.74 68.43 -16.43
CA ASP A 112 -5.20 68.11 -17.78
C ASP A 112 -4.97 66.63 -18.09
N PHE A 113 -5.39 66.17 -19.27
CA PHE A 113 -5.25 64.77 -19.67
C PHE A 113 -3.79 64.32 -19.88
N LEU A 114 -2.82 65.25 -19.95
CA LEU A 114 -1.40 64.93 -20.12
C LEU A 114 -0.70 64.69 -18.77
N ASN A 115 -1.17 65.35 -17.71
CA ASN A 115 -0.54 65.29 -16.39
C ASN A 115 -1.40 64.61 -15.32
N CYS A 116 -2.72 64.51 -15.53
CA CYS A 116 -3.69 63.92 -14.61
C CYS A 116 -4.89 63.31 -15.34
N CYS A 117 -4.65 62.25 -16.10
CA CYS A 117 -5.73 61.62 -16.86
C CYS A 117 -6.85 60.99 -16.01
N TYR A 118 -6.62 60.76 -14.70
CA TYR A 118 -7.60 60.15 -13.80
C TYR A 118 -8.70 61.14 -13.39
N ASP A 119 -8.34 62.41 -13.17
CA ASP A 119 -9.33 63.45 -12.87
C ASP A 119 -9.82 64.13 -14.16
N CYS A 120 -8.93 64.27 -15.14
CA CYS A 120 -9.21 64.83 -16.46
C CYS A 120 -9.16 63.72 -17.53
N ALA A 121 -10.30 63.07 -17.79
CA ALA A 121 -10.39 61.91 -18.69
C ALA A 121 -9.74 62.14 -20.07
N CYS A 122 -9.20 61.05 -20.64
CA CYS A 122 -8.55 61.07 -21.94
C CYS A 122 -9.57 61.33 -23.06
N PRO A 123 -9.32 62.29 -23.98
CA PRO A 123 -10.18 62.54 -25.14
C PRO A 123 -10.31 61.35 -26.09
N SER A 124 -9.24 60.56 -26.15
CA SER A 124 -9.11 59.28 -26.85
C SER A 124 -8.20 58.40 -26.02
N GLY A 125 -8.48 57.11 -25.93
CA GLY A 125 -7.67 56.15 -25.21
C GLY A 125 -8.23 55.77 -23.86
N TYR A 126 -7.31 55.42 -22.98
CA TYR A 126 -7.59 55.16 -21.59
C TYR A 126 -6.55 55.82 -20.71
N CYS A 127 -6.97 56.12 -19.48
CA CYS A 127 -6.06 56.67 -18.50
C CYS A 127 -5.20 55.56 -17.93
N ASN A 128 -3.89 55.73 -18.02
CA ASN A 128 -2.94 54.74 -17.56
C ASN A 128 -2.68 54.84 -16.05
N THR A 129 -3.74 54.85 -15.24
CA THR A 129 -3.64 54.78 -13.79
C THR A 129 -4.69 53.92 -13.13
N ALA A 130 -4.25 53.21 -12.10
CA ALA A 130 -5.18 52.68 -11.11
C ALA A 130 -5.59 53.79 -10.16
N ALA A 131 -6.86 53.77 -9.75
CA ALA A 131 -7.40 54.60 -8.68
C ALA A 131 -6.44 54.58 -7.47
N PRO A 132 -5.61 55.62 -7.30
CA PRO A 132 -4.61 55.59 -6.27
C PRO A 132 -5.31 55.89 -4.93
N PRO A 133 -4.90 55.28 -3.81
CA PRO A 133 -5.42 55.62 -2.49
C PRO A 133 -5.01 57.03 -2.02
N GLY A 134 -4.38 57.83 -2.89
CA GLY A 134 -3.89 59.17 -2.61
C GLY A 134 -3.37 59.89 -3.87
N PRO A 135 -2.67 61.03 -3.70
CA PRO A 135 -2.07 61.80 -4.79
C PRO A 135 -1.20 60.94 -5.71
N SER A 136 -1.54 60.93 -6.99
CA SER A 136 -0.73 60.32 -8.05
C SER A 136 -0.07 61.41 -8.91
N SER A 137 1.08 61.07 -9.50
CA SER A 137 1.81 61.93 -10.42
C SER A 137 2.33 61.06 -11.56
N GLY A 138 2.11 61.48 -12.81
CA GLY A 138 2.54 60.72 -13.99
C GLY A 138 1.42 59.97 -14.70
N ASP A 139 0.17 60.38 -14.51
CA ASP A 139 -1.01 59.85 -15.17
C ASP A 139 -1.06 60.32 -16.62
N VAL A 140 -0.73 59.43 -17.55
CA VAL A 140 -0.68 59.74 -18.98
C VAL A 140 -1.73 58.94 -19.74
N CYS A 141 -2.38 59.57 -20.72
CA CYS A 141 -3.24 58.86 -21.66
C CYS A 141 -2.46 57.87 -22.51
N ALA A 142 -2.95 56.63 -22.55
CA ALA A 142 -2.50 55.62 -23.50
C ALA A 142 -3.36 55.68 -24.77
N PRO A 143 -2.80 55.33 -25.94
CA PRO A 143 -3.56 55.34 -27.19
C PRO A 143 -4.73 54.34 -27.18
N ASP A 144 -5.78 54.68 -27.92
CA ASP A 144 -6.89 53.77 -28.22
C ASP A 144 -6.43 52.57 -29.07
N GLY A 145 -7.25 51.52 -29.10
CA GLY A 145 -7.05 50.38 -30.00
C GLY A 145 -6.29 49.21 -29.39
N MET A 146 -6.65 48.84 -28.16
CA MET A 146 -6.22 47.56 -27.59
C MET A 146 -6.61 46.42 -28.52
N GLN A 147 -5.64 45.56 -28.83
CA GLN A 147 -5.85 44.44 -29.74
C GLN A 147 -5.25 43.18 -29.17
N LEU A 148 -6.03 42.10 -29.16
CA LEU A 148 -5.53 40.76 -28.86
C LEU A 148 -5.07 40.11 -30.17
N VAL A 149 -3.82 39.67 -30.20
CA VAL A 149 -3.22 38.99 -31.36
C VAL A 149 -2.70 37.63 -30.90
N VAL A 150 -3.07 36.57 -31.61
CA VAL A 150 -2.46 35.24 -31.42
C VAL A 150 -1.21 35.14 -32.29
N GLU A 151 -0.07 34.88 -31.66
CA GLU A 151 1.22 34.79 -32.34
C GLU A 151 1.56 33.36 -32.75
N GLY A 152 1.15 32.40 -31.93
CA GLY A 152 1.43 30.99 -32.15
C GLY A 152 0.53 30.10 -31.33
N THR A 153 0.41 28.85 -31.77
CA THR A 153 -0.30 27.80 -31.04
C THR A 153 0.46 26.49 -31.17
N SER A 154 0.29 25.61 -30.19
CA SER A 154 0.70 24.20 -30.29
C SER A 154 -0.12 23.42 -31.34
N SER A 155 0.00 22.09 -31.32
CA SER A 155 -0.80 21.21 -32.18
C SER A 155 -2.29 21.56 -32.14
N ARG A 156 -2.92 21.57 -33.31
CA ARG A 156 -4.36 21.72 -33.50
C ARG A 156 -4.98 20.49 -34.17
N VAL A 157 -4.22 19.40 -34.23
CA VAL A 157 -4.67 18.12 -34.78
C VAL A 157 -4.68 17.14 -33.64
N PHE A 158 -5.88 16.64 -33.32
CA PHE A 158 -6.12 15.75 -32.21
C PHE A 158 -6.79 14.47 -32.70
N VAL A 159 -6.56 13.40 -31.95
CA VAL A 159 -7.17 12.09 -32.13
C VAL A 159 -7.87 11.75 -30.84
N ASP A 160 -8.98 11.04 -30.93
CA ASP A 160 -9.81 10.61 -29.81
C ASP A 160 -10.66 11.75 -29.21
N GLN A 161 -11.92 11.79 -29.65
CA GLN A 161 -12.94 12.74 -29.22
C GLN A 161 -13.38 12.57 -27.77
N ASN A 162 -13.08 11.42 -27.17
CA ASN A 162 -13.46 11.11 -25.79
C ASN A 162 -12.39 11.55 -24.78
N LYS A 163 -11.28 12.12 -25.26
CA LYS A 163 -10.23 12.71 -24.44
C LYS A 163 -10.32 14.23 -24.41
N VAL A 164 -9.94 14.79 -23.26
CA VAL A 164 -9.71 16.23 -23.10
C VAL A 164 -8.39 16.58 -23.77
N HIS A 165 -8.40 17.59 -24.63
CA HIS A 165 -7.21 18.08 -25.33
C HIS A 165 -6.88 19.50 -24.91
N THR A 166 -5.61 19.89 -25.00
CA THR A 166 -5.17 21.26 -24.67
C THR A 166 -4.38 21.87 -25.82
N ILE A 167 -4.59 23.16 -26.03
CA ILE A 167 -3.84 23.99 -26.98
C ILE A 167 -3.12 25.05 -26.16
N ASN A 168 -1.79 25.06 -26.24
CA ASN A 168 -0.98 26.17 -25.74
C ASN A 168 -0.99 27.27 -26.80
N VAL A 169 -1.37 28.47 -26.41
CA VAL A 169 -1.56 29.63 -27.27
C VAL A 169 -0.66 30.74 -26.75
N SER A 170 0.31 31.15 -27.56
CA SER A 170 1.10 32.35 -27.32
C SER A 170 0.37 33.52 -27.97
N ALA A 171 -0.10 34.46 -27.14
CA ALA A 171 -0.82 35.65 -27.57
C ALA A 171 -0.12 36.92 -27.06
N ARG A 172 -0.45 38.06 -27.64
CA ARG A 172 0.02 39.37 -27.21
C ARG A 172 -1.14 40.35 -27.20
N LEU A 173 -1.26 41.09 -26.11
CA LEU A 173 -2.14 42.24 -26.00
C LEU A 173 -1.35 43.48 -26.38
N LEU A 174 -1.67 44.04 -27.54
CA LEU A 174 -1.08 45.28 -28.05
C LEU A 174 -1.72 46.49 -27.35
N ASN A 175 -0.91 47.51 -27.08
CA ASN A 175 -1.34 48.71 -26.36
C ASN A 175 -2.02 48.35 -25.02
N ALA A 176 -1.44 47.41 -24.28
CA ALA A 176 -1.97 46.99 -22.99
C ALA A 176 -1.74 48.08 -21.93
N PRO A 177 -2.63 48.22 -20.93
CA PRO A 177 -2.33 49.01 -19.76
C PRO A 177 -1.09 48.43 -19.04
N PRO A 178 -0.04 49.21 -18.77
CA PRO A 178 1.11 48.73 -18.02
C PRO A 178 0.72 48.23 -16.62
N ASN A 179 1.39 47.18 -16.14
CA ASN A 179 1.16 46.61 -14.82
C ASN A 179 2.42 45.91 -14.28
N PRO A 180 2.63 45.91 -12.95
CA PRO A 180 2.04 44.84 -12.15
C PRO A 180 1.30 45.33 -10.88
N PRO A 181 0.57 44.43 -10.17
CA PRO A 181 -0.28 44.73 -9.03
C PRO A 181 0.33 45.69 -8.00
N PRO A 182 -0.50 46.55 -7.38
CA PRO A 182 -1.97 46.44 -7.34
C PRO A 182 -2.74 47.00 -8.55
N TYR A 183 -2.07 47.51 -9.59
CA TYR A 183 -2.59 48.67 -10.33
C TYR A 183 -2.93 48.47 -11.82
N GLY A 184 -3.49 47.32 -12.23
CA GLY A 184 -3.90 47.16 -13.63
C GLY A 184 -4.78 45.96 -13.92
N LEU A 185 -5.41 46.01 -15.11
CA LEU A 185 -6.44 45.10 -15.65
C LEU A 185 -7.33 44.53 -14.54
N LEU A 186 -8.28 45.34 -14.10
CA LEU A 186 -9.25 44.91 -13.10
C LEU A 186 -10.09 43.78 -13.71
N ASN A 187 -10.06 42.61 -13.08
CA ASN A 187 -10.95 41.49 -13.36
C ASN A 187 -10.86 40.98 -14.82
N ARG A 188 -9.78 40.23 -15.11
CA ARG A 188 -9.63 39.55 -16.40
C ARG A 188 -10.47 38.27 -16.42
N VAL A 189 -11.37 38.15 -17.38
CA VAL A 189 -12.12 36.92 -17.66
C VAL A 189 -11.61 36.34 -18.96
N ASP A 190 -11.01 35.16 -18.84
CA ASP A 190 -10.48 34.39 -19.96
C ASP A 190 -11.57 33.41 -20.39
N SER A 191 -11.97 33.45 -21.67
CA SER A 191 -12.97 32.52 -22.21
C SER A 191 -12.63 32.15 -23.65
N CYS A 192 -13.25 31.10 -24.14
CA CYS A 192 -13.06 30.65 -25.51
C CYS A 192 -14.38 30.17 -26.11
N SER A 193 -14.44 30.27 -27.43
CA SER A 193 -15.54 29.78 -28.26
C SER A 193 -14.96 28.86 -29.31
N LEU A 194 -15.44 27.62 -29.36
CA LEU A 194 -15.01 26.63 -30.34
C LEU A 194 -16.13 26.34 -31.32
N TRP A 195 -15.75 26.15 -32.58
CA TRP A 195 -16.65 25.85 -33.68
C TRP A 195 -17.83 26.84 -33.79
N GLY A 196 -17.52 28.14 -33.73
CA GLY A 196 -18.54 29.20 -33.73
C GLY A 196 -19.42 29.24 -32.47
N GLY A 197 -19.00 28.60 -31.38
CA GLY A 197 -19.74 28.54 -30.11
C GLY A 197 -20.67 27.33 -29.99
N ALA A 198 -20.61 26.39 -30.92
CA ALA A 198 -21.42 25.17 -30.88
C ALA A 198 -21.00 24.22 -29.75
N ILE A 199 -19.75 24.31 -29.28
CA ILE A 199 -19.21 23.45 -28.23
C ILE A 199 -19.27 24.18 -26.89
N ALA A 200 -20.10 23.68 -25.98
CA ALA A 200 -20.14 24.15 -24.60
C ALA A 200 -18.94 23.63 -23.80
N GLY A 201 -18.52 24.39 -22.78
CA GLY A 201 -17.48 23.93 -21.84
C GLY A 201 -16.04 24.18 -22.28
N CYS A 202 -15.80 25.03 -23.30
CA CYS A 202 -14.46 25.53 -23.58
C CYS A 202 -13.96 26.37 -22.41
N VAL A 203 -12.77 26.04 -21.90
CA VAL A 203 -12.11 26.79 -20.83
C VAL A 203 -10.79 27.34 -21.36
N ALA A 204 -10.58 28.65 -21.18
CA ALA A 204 -9.31 29.30 -21.45
C ALA A 204 -8.73 29.84 -20.15
N SER A 205 -7.41 29.74 -19.99
CA SER A 205 -6.70 30.34 -18.88
C SER A 205 -5.42 30.97 -19.40
N CYS A 206 -5.24 32.27 -19.18
CA CYS A 206 -4.08 33.01 -19.65
C CYS A 206 -3.20 33.46 -18.48
N VAL A 207 -1.88 33.41 -18.64
CA VAL A 207 -0.93 33.94 -17.67
C VAL A 207 -0.18 35.08 -18.35
N PRO A 208 -0.13 36.27 -17.72
CA PRO A 208 0.63 37.39 -18.26
C PRO A 208 2.13 37.15 -18.06
N GLY A 209 2.92 37.36 -19.10
CA GLY A 209 4.37 37.40 -19.03
C GLY A 209 4.90 38.77 -18.60
N SER A 210 6.22 38.93 -18.61
CA SER A 210 6.86 40.22 -18.36
C SER A 210 6.51 41.22 -19.48
N GLN A 211 5.96 42.37 -19.11
CA GLN A 211 5.66 43.44 -20.09
C GLN A 211 6.93 43.90 -20.80
N GLN A 212 6.84 44.03 -22.13
CA GLN A 212 7.89 44.59 -22.97
C GLN A 212 7.35 45.86 -23.63
N GLY A 213 7.57 47.02 -23.00
CA GLY A 213 7.01 48.29 -23.46
C GLY A 213 5.49 48.35 -23.27
N ALA A 214 4.76 48.73 -24.32
CA ALA A 214 3.30 48.84 -24.30
C ALA A 214 2.58 47.49 -24.54
N ASP A 215 3.32 46.43 -24.84
CA ASP A 215 2.74 45.14 -25.16
C ASP A 215 2.88 44.15 -24.01
N LEU A 216 1.80 43.39 -23.79
CA LEU A 216 1.75 42.35 -22.77
C LEU A 216 1.70 40.97 -23.43
N PRO A 217 2.79 40.18 -23.36
CA PRO A 217 2.74 38.77 -23.78
C PRO A 217 1.84 37.96 -22.84
N LEU A 218 1.10 37.02 -23.41
CA LEU A 218 0.13 36.16 -22.74
C LEU A 218 0.39 34.71 -23.13
N ASP A 219 0.62 33.86 -22.15
CA ASP A 219 0.67 32.41 -22.34
C ASP A 219 -0.68 31.81 -21.92
N CYS A 220 -1.46 31.40 -22.91
CA CYS A 220 -2.81 30.89 -22.72
C CYS A 220 -2.87 29.38 -22.93
N VAL A 221 -3.70 28.71 -22.15
CA VAL A 221 -4.07 27.30 -22.33
C VAL A 221 -5.56 27.24 -22.63
N VAL A 222 -5.91 26.70 -23.79
CA VAL A 222 -7.29 26.46 -24.22
C VAL A 222 -7.57 24.97 -24.15
N THR A 223 -8.61 24.60 -23.39
CA THR A 223 -9.00 23.21 -23.16
C THR A 223 -10.22 22.86 -24.00
N LEU A 224 -10.08 21.81 -24.80
CA LEU A 224 -11.16 21.19 -25.56
C LEU A 224 -11.82 20.11 -24.68
N PRO A 225 -13.13 20.15 -24.46
CA PRO A 225 -13.83 19.14 -23.67
C PRO A 225 -13.85 17.79 -24.39
N ALA A 226 -14.04 16.72 -23.62
CA ALA A 226 -14.31 15.39 -24.16
C ALA A 226 -15.76 15.26 -24.67
N GLY A 227 -16.02 14.25 -25.51
CA GLY A 227 -17.35 13.89 -26.00
C GLY A 227 -17.82 14.75 -27.18
N ILE A 228 -16.91 15.35 -27.94
CA ILE A 228 -17.27 16.16 -29.12
C ILE A 228 -17.67 15.20 -30.25
N THR A 229 -18.96 15.14 -30.58
CA THR A 229 -19.50 14.23 -31.60
C THR A 229 -19.77 14.95 -32.93
N ASN A 230 -19.50 14.26 -34.03
CA ASN A 230 -19.79 14.72 -35.39
C ASN A 230 -20.12 13.49 -36.27
N PRO A 231 -20.95 13.61 -37.31
CA PRO A 231 -21.17 12.50 -38.27
C PRO A 231 -19.90 12.08 -39.06
N SER A 232 -18.88 12.94 -39.15
CA SER A 232 -17.67 12.67 -39.93
C SER A 232 -16.54 12.12 -39.06
N THR A 233 -15.83 11.08 -39.52
CA THR A 233 -14.69 10.47 -38.81
C THR A 233 -13.59 11.48 -38.50
N THR A 234 -13.30 12.39 -39.41
CA THR A 234 -12.44 13.54 -39.16
C THR A 234 -13.21 14.81 -39.51
N PHE A 235 -13.18 15.80 -38.62
CA PHE A 235 -13.84 17.07 -38.85
C PHE A 235 -12.98 18.24 -38.39
N THR A 236 -13.18 19.38 -39.06
CA THR A 236 -12.46 20.62 -38.79
C THR A 236 -13.42 21.62 -38.16
N MET A 237 -13.09 22.04 -36.95
CA MET A 237 -13.77 23.10 -36.22
C MET A 237 -13.21 24.43 -36.69
N THR A 238 -14.05 25.24 -37.34
CA THR A 238 -13.71 26.59 -37.83
C THR A 238 -14.32 27.67 -36.93
N GLY A 239 -13.77 28.89 -36.95
CA GLY A 239 -14.33 30.00 -36.18
C GLY A 239 -14.05 29.88 -34.67
N ASN A 240 -12.87 29.37 -34.31
CA ASN A 240 -12.42 29.27 -32.93
C ASN A 240 -11.86 30.61 -32.46
N LEU A 241 -12.32 31.10 -31.32
CA LEU A 241 -11.96 32.40 -30.77
C LEU A 241 -11.45 32.26 -29.34
N LEU A 242 -10.36 32.96 -29.04
CA LEU A 242 -9.93 33.30 -27.68
C LEU A 242 -10.50 34.66 -27.35
N THR A 243 -11.27 34.75 -26.27
CA THR A 243 -11.88 35.99 -25.79
C THR A 243 -11.22 36.38 -24.47
N LEU A 244 -10.72 37.62 -24.40
CA LEU A 244 -10.31 38.25 -23.15
C LEU A 244 -11.22 39.43 -22.86
N ALA A 245 -11.83 39.44 -21.68
CA ALA A 245 -12.52 40.60 -21.16
C ALA A 245 -11.74 41.18 -19.99
N PHE A 246 -11.61 42.50 -19.96
CA PHE A 246 -10.90 43.19 -18.88
C PHE A 246 -11.50 44.57 -18.62
N GLN A 247 -11.20 45.13 -17.44
CA GLN A 247 -11.64 46.46 -17.04
C GLN A 247 -10.44 47.39 -16.82
N TYR A 248 -10.63 48.65 -17.21
CA TYR A 248 -9.62 49.72 -17.12
C TYR A 248 -10.30 51.05 -16.77
N ASN A 249 -9.51 52.04 -16.36
CA ASN A 249 -10.03 53.38 -16.03
C ASN A 249 -9.84 54.33 -17.23
N ASN A 250 -10.80 55.20 -17.45
CA ASN A 250 -10.59 56.42 -18.23
C ASN A 250 -11.26 57.56 -17.45
N GLY A 251 -10.44 58.43 -16.88
CA GLY A 251 -10.87 59.25 -15.75
C GLY A 251 -11.26 58.41 -14.52
N SER A 252 -12.18 58.93 -13.71
CA SER A 252 -12.77 58.23 -12.56
C SER A 252 -13.76 57.11 -12.93
N GLN A 253 -14.03 56.91 -14.23
CA GLN A 253 -14.95 55.91 -14.74
C GLN A 253 -14.24 54.61 -15.11
N ARG A 254 -14.89 53.48 -14.81
CA ARG A 254 -14.44 52.15 -15.22
C ARG A 254 -15.09 51.75 -16.52
N PHE A 255 -14.27 51.36 -17.48
CA PHE A 255 -14.68 50.81 -18.76
C PHE A 255 -14.34 49.33 -18.82
N SER A 256 -15.15 48.57 -19.55
CA SER A 256 -14.87 47.17 -19.86
C SER A 256 -14.81 47.00 -21.36
N THR A 257 -13.81 46.25 -21.82
CA THR A 257 -13.69 45.87 -23.22
C THR A 257 -13.54 44.36 -23.33
N ARG A 258 -13.96 43.84 -24.49
CA ARG A 258 -13.86 42.45 -24.86
C ARG A 258 -13.09 42.38 -26.18
N LEU A 259 -12.00 41.63 -26.16
CA LEU A 259 -11.16 41.42 -27.33
C LEU A 259 -11.19 39.95 -27.73
N ASP A 260 -11.40 39.71 -29.01
CA ASP A 260 -11.44 38.38 -29.59
C ASP A 260 -10.27 38.20 -30.55
N ALA A 261 -9.62 37.04 -30.50
CA ALA A 261 -8.57 36.65 -31.43
C ALA A 261 -8.82 35.26 -32.01
N GLN A 262 -8.53 35.08 -33.29
CA GLN A 262 -8.72 33.80 -33.97
C GLN A 262 -7.66 32.79 -33.54
N LEU A 263 -8.11 31.62 -33.09
CA LEU A 263 -7.27 30.46 -32.81
C LEU A 263 -7.00 29.63 -34.08
N GLY A 264 -7.64 29.96 -35.19
CA GLY A 264 -7.60 29.20 -36.45
C GLY A 264 -8.29 27.84 -36.33
N ASP A 265 -8.13 27.01 -37.37
CA ASP A 265 -8.87 25.75 -37.49
C ASP A 265 -8.26 24.64 -36.63
N ILE A 266 -9.14 23.83 -36.03
CA ILE A 266 -8.77 22.68 -35.19
C ILE A 266 -9.36 21.43 -35.82
N THR A 267 -8.54 20.40 -36.05
CA THR A 267 -8.97 19.12 -36.63
C THR A 267 -9.02 18.05 -35.55
N LEU A 268 -10.16 17.38 -35.43
CA LEU A 268 -10.35 16.26 -34.51
C LEU A 268 -10.70 15.00 -35.32
N THR A 269 -9.96 13.92 -35.08
CA THR A 269 -10.25 12.60 -35.63
C THR A 269 -10.89 11.74 -34.55
N GLN A 270 -12.08 11.27 -34.84
CA GLN A 270 -12.82 10.35 -34.01
C GLN A 270 -12.21 8.95 -34.08
N VAL A 271 -12.16 8.29 -32.93
CA VAL A 271 -11.76 6.88 -32.81
C VAL A 271 -12.91 6.11 -32.20
N SER A 272 -13.02 4.83 -32.57
CA SER A 272 -13.97 3.94 -31.94
C SER A 272 -13.59 3.68 -30.47
N THR A 273 -14.58 3.48 -29.61
CA THR A 273 -14.41 3.23 -28.18
C THR A 273 -15.20 2.00 -27.76
N CYS A 274 -14.48 0.89 -27.58
CA CYS A 274 -15.07 -0.37 -27.16
C CYS A 274 -15.64 -0.33 -25.73
N GLY A 275 -16.83 -0.90 -25.55
CA GLY A 275 -17.59 -1.00 -24.32
C GLY A 275 -18.58 0.14 -24.07
N ASN A 276 -18.90 0.98 -25.07
CA ASN A 276 -19.85 2.07 -24.92
C ASN A 276 -21.30 1.68 -25.25
N GLY A 277 -21.53 0.43 -25.66
CA GLY A 277 -22.83 -0.16 -25.97
C GLY A 277 -23.32 0.08 -27.41
N ALA A 278 -22.53 0.72 -28.28
CA ALA A 278 -22.89 1.01 -29.66
C ALA A 278 -21.78 0.59 -30.63
N CYS A 279 -22.10 -0.25 -31.62
CA CYS A 279 -21.14 -0.66 -32.65
C CYS A 279 -20.86 0.46 -33.66
N GLU A 280 -19.71 1.12 -33.53
CA GLU A 280 -19.25 2.26 -34.31
C GLU A 280 -18.56 1.84 -35.61
N SER A 281 -19.24 1.03 -36.43
CA SER A 281 -18.70 0.51 -37.70
C SER A 281 -18.17 1.59 -38.66
N ALA A 282 -18.74 2.80 -38.63
CA ALA A 282 -18.24 3.94 -39.40
C ALA A 282 -16.86 4.45 -38.94
N LEU A 283 -16.48 4.21 -37.68
CA LEU A 283 -15.18 4.53 -37.07
C LEU A 283 -14.20 3.35 -37.13
N GLY A 284 -14.58 2.26 -37.80
CA GLY A 284 -13.77 1.04 -37.92
C GLY A 284 -13.94 0.08 -36.75
N GLU A 285 -14.95 0.26 -35.89
CA GLU A 285 -15.30 -0.74 -34.89
C GLU A 285 -16.01 -1.93 -35.52
N ASP A 286 -15.54 -3.14 -35.24
CA ASP A 286 -16.15 -4.35 -35.73
C ASP A 286 -16.02 -5.49 -34.71
N SER A 287 -16.62 -6.64 -35.03
CA SER A 287 -16.57 -7.82 -34.17
C SER A 287 -15.15 -8.37 -33.93
N GLN A 288 -14.15 -7.95 -34.71
CA GLN A 288 -12.76 -8.38 -34.52
C GLN A 288 -12.01 -7.53 -33.50
N ASN A 289 -12.36 -6.24 -33.37
CA ASN A 289 -11.69 -5.31 -32.46
C ASN A 289 -12.53 -4.85 -31.25
N CYS A 290 -13.86 -4.98 -31.31
CA CYS A 290 -14.75 -4.83 -30.17
C CYS A 290 -16.01 -5.70 -30.28
N CYS A 291 -15.91 -6.94 -29.82
CA CYS A 291 -17.07 -7.83 -29.77
C CYS A 291 -18.11 -7.48 -28.71
N ILE A 292 -17.77 -6.60 -27.75
CA ILE A 292 -18.67 -6.14 -26.69
C ILE A 292 -19.78 -5.26 -27.28
N ASP A 293 -19.41 -4.33 -28.17
CA ASP A 293 -20.36 -3.41 -28.80
C ASP A 293 -20.84 -3.94 -30.16
N CYS A 294 -19.96 -4.63 -30.91
CA CYS A 294 -20.28 -5.25 -32.19
C CYS A 294 -20.46 -6.77 -32.04
N PRO A 295 -21.70 -7.31 -32.16
CA PRO A 295 -21.97 -8.71 -31.86
C PRO A 295 -21.19 -9.67 -32.77
N CYS A 296 -20.71 -10.77 -32.18
CA CYS A 296 -20.09 -11.85 -32.92
C CYS A 296 -21.05 -12.55 -33.89
N SER A 297 -20.51 -13.04 -35.01
CA SER A 297 -21.24 -13.98 -35.87
C SER A 297 -21.59 -15.28 -35.14
N ALA A 298 -22.66 -15.95 -35.53
CA ALA A 298 -23.11 -17.20 -34.91
C ALA A 298 -21.99 -18.25 -34.82
N GLY A 299 -21.81 -18.85 -33.63
CA GLY A 299 -20.75 -19.82 -33.34
C GLY A 299 -19.43 -19.21 -32.86
N ASN A 300 -19.34 -17.88 -32.78
CA ASN A 300 -18.24 -17.16 -32.15
C ASN A 300 -18.67 -16.52 -30.83
N LEU A 301 -17.75 -16.52 -29.87
CA LEU A 301 -17.94 -15.98 -28.52
C LEU A 301 -17.12 -14.71 -28.36
N CYS A 302 -17.70 -13.74 -27.66
CA CYS A 302 -16.99 -12.51 -27.31
C CYS A 302 -16.11 -12.76 -26.09
N VAL A 303 -14.80 -12.59 -26.26
CA VAL A 303 -13.84 -12.67 -25.16
C VAL A 303 -13.29 -11.27 -24.90
N PRO A 304 -13.42 -10.75 -23.67
CA PRO A 304 -12.79 -9.50 -23.31
C PRO A 304 -11.27 -9.68 -23.46
N GLY A 305 -10.63 -8.84 -24.27
CA GLY A 305 -9.17 -8.80 -24.31
C GLY A 305 -8.71 -8.40 -22.91
N GLY A 306 -7.79 -9.17 -22.32
CA GLY A 306 -7.37 -8.98 -20.93
C GLY A 306 -6.86 -7.56 -20.64
N VAL A 307 -5.56 -7.33 -20.74
CA VAL A 307 -4.94 -6.02 -20.40
C VAL A 307 -5.07 -4.98 -21.53
N ASN A 308 -5.58 -5.39 -22.69
CA ASN A 308 -5.85 -4.51 -23.84
C ASN A 308 -7.36 -4.28 -23.97
N PRO A 309 -7.84 -3.03 -24.12
CA PRO A 309 -9.26 -2.69 -24.16
C PRO A 309 -10.02 -3.20 -25.40
N GLN A 310 -9.38 -4.01 -26.25
CA GLN A 310 -9.97 -4.56 -27.47
C GLN A 310 -10.48 -5.97 -27.20
N SER A 311 -11.80 -6.15 -27.29
CA SER A 311 -12.46 -7.45 -27.17
C SER A 311 -12.60 -8.07 -28.56
N SER A 312 -12.45 -9.40 -28.67
CA SER A 312 -12.46 -10.08 -29.98
C SER A 312 -13.31 -11.33 -29.97
N CYS A 313 -13.89 -11.63 -31.13
CA CYS A 313 -14.64 -12.86 -31.35
C CYS A 313 -13.71 -14.05 -31.59
N ILE A 314 -13.86 -15.10 -30.78
CA ILE A 314 -13.19 -16.38 -30.99
C ILE A 314 -14.20 -17.48 -31.29
N LEU A 315 -13.77 -18.59 -31.89
CA LEU A 315 -14.63 -19.75 -32.11
C LEU A 315 -15.04 -20.39 -30.77
N ASN A 316 -16.31 -20.80 -30.64
CA ASN A 316 -16.80 -21.55 -29.47
C ASN A 316 -16.00 -22.85 -29.21
N THR A 317 -15.45 -23.45 -30.27
CA THR A 317 -14.57 -24.63 -30.15
C THR A 317 -13.23 -24.36 -29.47
N SER A 318 -12.83 -23.10 -29.32
CA SER A 318 -11.56 -22.71 -28.69
C SER A 318 -11.64 -22.58 -27.17
N LEU A 319 -12.82 -22.77 -26.57
CA LEU A 319 -12.97 -22.89 -25.12
C LEU A 319 -12.39 -24.22 -24.66
N ASN A 320 -11.42 -24.16 -23.73
CA ASN A 320 -10.81 -25.36 -23.16
C ASN A 320 -10.62 -25.20 -21.65
N LEU A 321 -10.65 -26.33 -20.93
CA LEU A 321 -10.38 -26.39 -19.51
C LEU A 321 -8.99 -26.99 -19.28
N SER A 322 -8.14 -26.26 -18.57
CA SER A 322 -6.79 -26.70 -18.24
C SER A 322 -6.51 -26.59 -16.75
N SER A 323 -5.63 -27.43 -16.22
CA SER A 323 -5.18 -27.34 -14.83
C SER A 323 -3.93 -26.48 -14.74
N THR A 324 -3.95 -25.44 -13.91
CA THR A 324 -2.83 -24.51 -13.75
C THR A 324 -2.01 -24.78 -12.49
N PHE A 325 -2.63 -25.36 -11.46
CA PHE A 325 -1.97 -25.63 -10.18
C PHE A 325 -2.59 -26.83 -9.47
N VAL A 326 -1.76 -27.60 -8.77
CA VAL A 326 -2.18 -28.77 -7.98
C VAL A 326 -1.39 -28.76 -6.67
N SER A 327 -2.09 -28.80 -5.54
CA SER A 327 -1.47 -28.84 -4.21
C SER A 327 -2.32 -29.59 -3.19
N PRO A 328 -1.74 -30.38 -2.28
CA PRO A 328 -0.33 -30.77 -2.27
C PRO A 328 -0.03 -31.80 -3.38
N SER A 329 1.17 -31.76 -3.93
CA SER A 329 1.73 -32.82 -4.80
C SER A 329 3.23 -32.90 -4.49
N PRO A 330 3.70 -33.90 -3.72
CA PRO A 330 3.00 -35.15 -3.42
C PRO A 330 1.96 -35.06 -2.28
N LEU A 331 0.91 -35.89 -2.38
CA LEU A 331 -0.07 -36.18 -1.33
C LEU A 331 0.44 -37.30 -0.43
N THR A 332 0.50 -37.04 0.87
CA THR A 332 1.00 -38.03 1.83
C THR A 332 -0.08 -39.05 2.19
N CYS A 333 0.16 -40.33 1.87
CA CYS A 333 -0.64 -41.43 2.38
C CYS A 333 -0.09 -41.92 3.73
N MET A 334 -0.94 -41.91 4.76
CA MET A 334 -0.66 -42.56 6.03
C MET A 334 -1.30 -43.95 6.05
N ILE A 335 -0.48 -44.97 6.28
CA ILE A 335 -0.96 -46.35 6.50
C ILE A 335 -1.22 -46.52 8.01
N LEU A 336 -2.48 -46.71 8.40
CA LEU A 336 -2.89 -46.87 9.80
C LEU A 336 -2.87 -48.36 10.24
N PRO A 337 -2.14 -48.74 11.31
CA PRO A 337 -2.32 -50.03 12.00
C PRO A 337 -3.65 -50.06 12.79
N PRO A 338 -4.35 -51.21 12.99
CA PRO A 338 -3.87 -52.61 12.94
C PRO A 338 -4.40 -53.40 11.74
N HIS A 339 -5.10 -52.76 10.81
CA HIS A 339 -5.56 -53.42 9.59
C HIS A 339 -4.50 -53.28 8.51
N ALA A 340 -3.58 -54.25 8.46
CA ALA A 340 -2.76 -54.53 7.29
C ALA A 340 -3.60 -55.05 6.10
N ARG A 341 -4.76 -54.44 5.85
CA ARG A 341 -5.56 -54.55 4.63
C ARG A 341 -5.39 -53.30 3.76
N GLY A 342 -4.20 -52.70 3.78
CA GLY A 342 -3.72 -51.79 2.72
C GLY A 342 -4.44 -50.46 2.53
N GLY A 343 -5.35 -50.04 3.43
CA GLY A 343 -6.05 -48.77 3.27
C GLY A 343 -5.14 -47.56 3.49
N CYS A 344 -4.82 -46.85 2.41
CA CYS A 344 -4.19 -45.53 2.47
C CYS A 344 -5.19 -44.51 3.01
N ARG A 345 -4.86 -43.82 4.10
CA ARG A 345 -5.64 -42.66 4.57
C ARG A 345 -4.87 -41.38 4.29
N PHE A 346 -5.50 -40.48 3.55
CA PHE A 346 -4.96 -39.16 3.24
C PHE A 346 -5.43 -38.18 4.32
N THR A 347 -4.53 -37.34 4.83
CA THR A 347 -4.87 -36.25 5.76
C THR A 347 -5.25 -34.97 5.05
N ASP A 348 -4.72 -34.81 3.83
CA ASP A 348 -4.82 -33.59 3.06
C ASP A 348 -5.83 -33.76 1.92
N THR A 349 -6.60 -32.70 1.67
CA THR A 349 -7.46 -32.60 0.49
C THR A 349 -6.64 -32.12 -0.70
N LEU A 350 -6.87 -32.72 -1.87
CA LEU A 350 -6.27 -32.25 -3.11
C LEU A 350 -6.97 -30.95 -3.54
N LEU A 351 -6.20 -29.88 -3.71
CA LEU A 351 -6.63 -28.62 -4.31
C LEU A 351 -6.10 -28.54 -5.75
N ALA A 352 -7.01 -28.57 -6.71
CA ALA A 352 -6.71 -28.35 -8.12
C ALA A 352 -7.26 -26.99 -8.56
N ARG A 353 -6.40 -26.13 -9.11
CA ARG A 353 -6.81 -24.90 -9.78
C ARG A 353 -7.00 -25.16 -11.26
N LEU A 354 -8.20 -24.89 -11.73
CA LEU A 354 -8.61 -25.10 -13.11
C LEU A 354 -8.95 -23.76 -13.74
N GLU A 355 -8.51 -23.55 -14.98
CA GLU A 355 -8.75 -22.33 -15.74
C GLU A 355 -9.44 -22.67 -17.06
N VAL A 356 -10.51 -21.93 -17.35
CA VAL A 356 -11.17 -21.93 -18.66
C VAL A 356 -10.44 -20.93 -19.56
N THR A 357 -9.63 -21.45 -20.48
CA THR A 357 -8.92 -20.63 -21.45
C THR A 357 -9.90 -19.98 -22.41
N ASN A 358 -9.74 -18.68 -22.64
CA ASN A 358 -10.62 -17.84 -23.44
C ASN A 358 -12.07 -17.77 -22.93
N ALA A 359 -12.26 -17.73 -21.61
CA ALA A 359 -13.58 -17.61 -21.01
C ALA A 359 -14.37 -16.40 -21.58
N PRO A 360 -15.63 -16.58 -22.01
CA PRO A 360 -16.50 -15.48 -22.41
C PRO A 360 -16.85 -14.60 -21.21
N SER A 361 -17.21 -13.33 -21.46
CA SER A 361 -17.58 -12.39 -20.39
C SER A 361 -18.82 -12.80 -19.60
N THR A 362 -19.69 -13.63 -20.17
CA THR A 362 -20.91 -14.15 -19.53
C THR A 362 -20.73 -15.55 -18.93
N LEU A 363 -19.49 -16.01 -18.73
CA LEU A 363 -19.25 -17.35 -18.20
C LEU A 363 -19.72 -17.43 -16.74
N ASP A 364 -20.59 -18.39 -16.46
CA ASP A 364 -21.17 -18.64 -15.14
C ASP A 364 -21.00 -20.11 -14.76
N PHE A 365 -20.61 -20.37 -13.51
CA PHE A 365 -20.35 -21.70 -13.01
C PHE A 365 -21.63 -22.40 -12.56
N VAL A 366 -21.86 -23.62 -13.06
CA VAL A 366 -23.08 -24.39 -12.75
C VAL A 366 -22.79 -25.50 -11.75
N SER A 367 -21.82 -26.37 -12.06
CA SER A 367 -21.50 -27.53 -11.21
C SER A 367 -20.13 -28.11 -11.50
N ALA A 368 -19.61 -28.88 -10.56
CA ALA A 368 -18.38 -29.64 -10.74
C ALA A 368 -18.53 -31.06 -10.19
N THR A 369 -17.96 -32.01 -10.90
CA THR A 369 -17.77 -33.40 -10.47
C THR A 369 -16.34 -33.83 -10.76
N TYR A 370 -15.79 -34.74 -9.98
CA TYR A 370 -14.49 -35.35 -10.26
C TYR A 370 -14.63 -36.87 -10.29
N GLN A 371 -13.68 -37.54 -10.93
CA GLN A 371 -13.67 -38.99 -11.05
C GLN A 371 -12.24 -39.50 -11.03
N PHE A 372 -11.96 -40.46 -10.17
CA PHE A 372 -10.73 -41.26 -10.24
C PHE A 372 -10.89 -42.44 -11.20
N PRO A 373 -9.81 -42.94 -11.82
CA PRO A 373 -9.87 -44.05 -12.77
C PRO A 373 -10.52 -45.30 -12.16
N GLY A 374 -11.65 -45.75 -12.73
CA GLY A 374 -12.38 -46.94 -12.28
C GLY A 374 -13.49 -46.68 -11.26
N GLU A 375 -13.60 -45.47 -10.74
CA GLU A 375 -14.62 -45.08 -9.76
C GLU A 375 -15.80 -44.36 -10.42
N LYS A 376 -16.89 -44.14 -9.67
CA LYS A 376 -18.02 -43.33 -10.15
C LYS A 376 -17.69 -41.84 -9.96
N PRO A 377 -18.23 -40.94 -10.80
CA PRO A 377 -18.07 -39.50 -10.58
C PRO A 377 -18.70 -39.06 -9.25
N GLU A 378 -17.96 -38.29 -8.48
CA GLU A 378 -18.39 -37.70 -7.22
C GLU A 378 -18.55 -36.18 -7.36
N GLN A 379 -19.37 -35.58 -6.50
CA GLN A 379 -19.59 -34.14 -6.52
C GLN A 379 -18.35 -33.41 -5.98
N GLY A 380 -17.79 -32.52 -6.79
CA GLY A 380 -16.64 -31.69 -6.39
C GLY A 380 -17.08 -30.38 -5.74
N SER A 381 -16.31 -29.92 -4.76
CA SER A 381 -16.47 -28.57 -4.20
C SER A 381 -15.51 -27.62 -4.90
N CYS A 382 -16.01 -26.86 -5.88
CA CYS A 382 -15.23 -25.84 -6.58
C CYS A 382 -15.74 -24.45 -6.26
N THR A 383 -14.83 -23.50 -6.06
CA THR A 383 -15.15 -22.10 -5.80
C THR A 383 -14.33 -21.20 -6.71
N PRO A 384 -14.87 -20.07 -7.20
CA PRO A 384 -14.10 -19.08 -7.96
C PRO A 384 -12.87 -18.61 -7.17
N PHE A 385 -11.73 -18.46 -7.85
CA PHE A 385 -10.51 -17.97 -7.21
C PHE A 385 -10.61 -16.45 -6.96
N PHE A 386 -10.35 -16.01 -5.73
CA PHE A 386 -10.47 -14.61 -5.35
C PHE A 386 -9.45 -13.73 -6.09
N GLY A 387 -9.94 -12.81 -6.92
CA GLY A 387 -9.13 -11.77 -7.58
C GLY A 387 -9.04 -11.87 -9.10
N ASP A 388 -9.52 -12.97 -9.70
CA ASP A 388 -9.59 -13.18 -11.14
C ASP A 388 -11.06 -13.29 -11.60
N ASN A 389 -11.30 -13.09 -12.90
CA ASN A 389 -12.60 -13.33 -13.53
C ASN A 389 -13.07 -14.79 -13.30
N ASP A 390 -14.39 -15.06 -13.35
CA ASP A 390 -15.05 -16.38 -13.12
C ASP A 390 -14.53 -17.57 -13.97
N SER A 391 -13.50 -17.33 -14.78
CA SER A 391 -12.69 -18.29 -15.53
C SER A 391 -11.77 -19.20 -14.69
N VAL A 392 -11.40 -18.84 -13.46
CA VAL A 392 -10.47 -19.60 -12.61
C VAL A 392 -11.19 -20.18 -11.39
N MET A 393 -11.09 -21.49 -11.19
CA MET A 393 -11.79 -22.24 -10.15
C MET A 393 -10.81 -23.05 -9.29
N ASP A 394 -10.96 -22.94 -7.98
CA ASP A 394 -10.27 -23.76 -6.99
C ASP A 394 -11.17 -24.94 -6.59
N CYS A 395 -10.81 -26.14 -7.03
CA CYS A 395 -11.55 -27.37 -6.79
C CYS A 395 -10.88 -28.21 -5.69
N ARG A 396 -11.62 -28.47 -4.61
CA ARG A 396 -11.19 -29.32 -3.50
C ARG A 396 -11.77 -30.72 -3.64
N VAL A 397 -10.91 -31.71 -3.56
CA VAL A 397 -11.24 -33.14 -3.65
C VAL A 397 -10.79 -33.84 -2.38
N ALA A 398 -11.71 -34.57 -1.75
CA ALA A 398 -11.38 -35.52 -0.70
C ALA A 398 -10.89 -36.80 -1.38
N VAL A 399 -9.66 -37.21 -1.06
CA VAL A 399 -9.09 -38.47 -1.55
C VAL A 399 -9.36 -39.51 -0.47
N ASP A 400 -10.57 -40.07 -0.45
CA ASP A 400 -10.95 -41.10 0.52
C ASP A 400 -10.88 -42.48 -0.14
N ASN A 401 -10.12 -43.41 0.44
CA ASN A 401 -10.02 -44.81 0.01
C ASN A 401 -9.94 -44.99 -1.52
N LEU A 402 -8.83 -44.55 -2.13
CA LEU A 402 -8.50 -45.01 -3.48
C LEU A 402 -8.36 -46.53 -3.42
N ASP A 403 -9.35 -47.24 -3.94
CA ASP A 403 -9.34 -48.69 -4.03
C ASP A 403 -8.15 -49.08 -4.93
N ASP A 404 -7.12 -49.68 -4.33
CA ASP A 404 -5.97 -50.13 -5.10
C ASP A 404 -6.46 -51.18 -6.12
N PRO A 405 -6.32 -50.97 -7.44
CA PRO A 405 -6.84 -51.90 -8.45
C PRO A 405 -6.21 -53.30 -8.36
N GLY A 406 -5.16 -53.47 -7.55
CA GLY A 406 -4.66 -54.75 -7.08
C GLY A 406 -5.21 -55.09 -5.70
N SER A 407 -6.39 -55.68 -5.61
CA SER A 407 -6.85 -56.36 -4.40
C SER A 407 -5.77 -57.36 -3.94
N CYS A 408 -5.04 -56.99 -2.90
CA CYS A 408 -4.00 -57.81 -2.31
C CYS A 408 -4.65 -58.99 -1.60
N GLY A 409 -4.77 -60.11 -2.31
CA GLY A 409 -5.28 -61.35 -1.75
C GLY A 409 -4.39 -61.83 -0.60
N ASN A 410 -4.82 -61.60 0.65
CA ASN A 410 -4.38 -62.19 1.93
C ASN A 410 -2.86 -62.39 2.19
N ARG A 411 -1.95 -61.88 1.37
CA ARG A 411 -0.50 -61.90 1.59
C ARG A 411 -0.04 -60.50 1.98
N PHE A 412 0.61 -60.42 3.14
CA PHE A 412 1.21 -59.25 3.81
C PHE A 412 2.39 -58.59 3.04
N SER A 413 2.37 -58.59 1.72
CA SER A 413 3.39 -57.93 0.91
C SER A 413 2.72 -57.24 -0.26
N CYS A 414 2.27 -56.02 -0.02
CA CYS A 414 1.79 -55.17 -1.07
C CYS A 414 2.28 -53.75 -0.85
N ILE A 415 2.81 -53.23 -1.96
CA ILE A 415 3.28 -51.89 -2.21
C ILE A 415 4.69 -51.62 -1.64
N PRO A 416 5.71 -51.54 -2.52
CA PRO A 416 7.01 -51.06 -2.10
C PRO A 416 6.96 -49.57 -1.71
N PRO A 417 7.79 -49.15 -0.75
CA PRO A 417 8.10 -47.75 -0.47
C PRO A 417 8.33 -46.93 -1.76
N GLY A 418 7.70 -45.76 -1.92
CA GLY A 418 7.96 -44.88 -3.08
C GLY A 418 6.83 -43.93 -3.50
N GLU A 419 7.15 -43.11 -4.51
CA GLU A 419 6.23 -42.17 -5.16
C GLU A 419 5.41 -42.87 -6.25
N GLU A 420 4.12 -42.56 -6.31
CA GLU A 420 3.19 -43.08 -7.32
C GLU A 420 2.43 -41.93 -8.00
N GLN A 421 2.46 -41.87 -9.33
CA GLN A 421 1.66 -40.89 -10.08
C GLN A 421 0.24 -41.41 -10.31
N ARG A 422 -0.75 -40.56 -10.01
CA ARG A 422 -2.17 -40.80 -10.24
C ARG A 422 -2.79 -39.59 -10.95
N ASN A 423 -3.96 -39.80 -11.54
CA ASN A 423 -4.69 -38.78 -12.28
C ASN A 423 -6.12 -38.70 -11.76
N ALA A 424 -6.67 -37.49 -11.63
CA ALA A 424 -8.09 -37.25 -11.40
C ALA A 424 -8.67 -36.54 -12.63
N THR A 425 -9.83 -37.00 -13.10
CA THR A 425 -10.55 -36.30 -14.17
C THR A 425 -11.59 -35.39 -13.56
N PHE A 426 -11.50 -34.09 -13.84
CA PHE A 426 -12.49 -33.10 -13.40
C PHE A 426 -13.45 -32.79 -14.53
N PHE A 427 -14.74 -32.76 -14.23
CA PHE A 427 -15.81 -32.36 -15.13
C PHE A 427 -16.50 -31.12 -14.57
N LEU A 428 -16.31 -29.96 -15.21
CA LEU A 428 -16.92 -28.70 -14.81
C LEU A 428 -17.98 -28.31 -15.83
N THR A 429 -19.16 -27.94 -15.35
CA THR A 429 -20.27 -27.46 -16.16
C THR A 429 -20.38 -25.95 -16.00
N PHE A 430 -20.34 -25.24 -17.12
CA PHE A 430 -20.53 -23.80 -17.17
C PHE A 430 -21.72 -23.45 -18.05
N SER A 431 -22.32 -22.29 -17.80
CA SER A 431 -23.28 -21.65 -18.69
C SER A 431 -22.73 -20.33 -19.21
N TYR A 432 -22.98 -20.01 -20.48
CA TYR A 432 -22.59 -18.74 -21.09
C TYR A 432 -23.54 -18.41 -22.24
N ASP A 433 -23.55 -17.15 -22.69
CA ASP A 433 -24.37 -16.72 -23.81
C ASP A 433 -23.60 -16.89 -25.13
N ASP A 434 -24.21 -17.59 -26.09
CA ASP A 434 -23.75 -17.71 -27.48
C ASP A 434 -24.86 -17.14 -28.38
N ALA A 435 -24.57 -16.03 -29.06
CA ALA A 435 -25.52 -15.33 -29.93
C ALA A 435 -26.89 -15.04 -29.27
N GLY A 436 -26.89 -14.67 -27.98
CA GLY A 436 -28.11 -14.36 -27.21
C GLY A 436 -28.87 -15.58 -26.68
N HIS A 437 -28.33 -16.79 -26.88
CA HIS A 437 -28.87 -18.02 -26.30
C HIS A 437 -27.97 -18.52 -25.17
N ARG A 438 -28.57 -18.84 -24.02
CA ARG A 438 -27.84 -19.48 -22.92
C ARG A 438 -27.47 -20.91 -23.29
N VAL A 439 -26.17 -21.18 -23.42
CA VAL A 439 -25.58 -22.49 -23.68
C VAL A 439 -25.06 -23.06 -22.36
N ILE A 440 -25.30 -24.34 -22.10
CA ILE A 440 -24.72 -25.08 -20.98
C ILE A 440 -23.80 -26.16 -21.54
N ARG A 441 -22.52 -26.14 -21.12
CA ARG A 441 -21.51 -27.07 -21.63
C ARG A 441 -20.67 -27.63 -20.49
N GLN A 442 -20.42 -28.94 -20.55
CA GLN A 442 -19.49 -29.62 -19.67
C GLN A 442 -18.10 -29.69 -20.32
N PHE A 443 -17.08 -29.37 -19.55
CA PHE A 443 -15.67 -29.46 -19.91
C PHE A 443 -15.01 -30.49 -19.02
N SER A 444 -14.02 -31.20 -19.54
CA SER A 444 -13.25 -32.19 -18.79
C SER A 444 -11.76 -31.95 -18.91
N THR A 445 -11.02 -32.09 -17.82
CA THR A 445 -9.56 -32.02 -17.83
C THR A 445 -8.96 -33.06 -16.89
N LEU A 446 -7.77 -33.53 -17.22
CA LEU A 446 -7.06 -34.56 -16.45
C LEU A 446 -5.96 -33.89 -15.63
N VAL A 447 -6.04 -34.08 -14.31
CA VAL A 447 -5.15 -33.45 -13.34
C VAL A 447 -4.21 -34.51 -12.77
N PRO A 448 -2.92 -34.51 -13.14
CA PRO A 448 -1.94 -35.42 -12.57
C PRO A 448 -1.52 -34.95 -11.17
N PHE A 449 -1.32 -35.90 -10.26
CA PHE A 449 -0.77 -35.66 -8.92
C PHE A 449 0.06 -36.87 -8.47
N THR A 450 1.01 -36.63 -7.56
CA THR A 450 1.85 -37.70 -6.99
C THR A 450 1.35 -38.05 -5.60
N ILE A 451 1.42 -39.33 -5.23
CA ILE A 451 1.20 -39.84 -3.87
C ILE A 451 2.56 -40.29 -3.31
N GLU A 452 2.93 -39.76 -2.15
CA GLU A 452 4.09 -40.23 -1.38
C GLU A 452 3.58 -41.10 -0.22
N LYS A 453 4.15 -42.29 -0.08
CA LYS A 453 3.81 -43.23 0.99
C LYS A 453 4.85 -43.06 2.12
N ASP A 454 4.41 -42.71 3.32
CA ASP A 454 5.33 -42.42 4.43
C ASP A 454 5.98 -43.70 4.98
N ASP A 455 7.20 -43.98 4.50
CA ASP A 455 7.98 -45.17 4.85
C ASP A 455 8.63 -45.10 6.23
N LYS A 456 8.79 -43.90 6.81
CA LYS A 456 9.60 -43.73 8.02
C LYS A 456 8.96 -44.42 9.23
N ARG A 457 7.63 -44.39 9.33
CA ARG A 457 6.91 -45.07 10.41
C ARG A 457 6.89 -46.59 10.22
N ILE A 458 6.82 -47.08 8.98
CA ILE A 458 6.80 -48.52 8.68
C ILE A 458 8.19 -49.13 8.94
N ALA A 459 9.25 -48.49 8.45
CA ALA A 459 10.62 -48.93 8.69
C ALA A 459 10.95 -48.97 10.19
N SER A 460 10.52 -47.95 10.95
CA SER A 460 10.73 -47.91 12.40
C SER A 460 9.92 -48.99 13.16
N CYS A 461 8.68 -49.30 12.76
CA CYS A 461 7.91 -50.39 13.40
C CYS A 461 8.53 -51.76 13.08
N GLN A 462 8.97 -51.97 11.84
CA GLN A 462 9.62 -53.23 11.41
C GLN A 462 10.93 -53.46 12.16
N GLU A 463 11.82 -52.46 12.21
CA GLU A 463 13.09 -52.56 12.94
C GLU A 463 12.87 -52.85 14.43
N ARG A 464 11.89 -52.20 15.06
CA ARG A 464 11.58 -52.38 16.48
C ARG A 464 10.96 -53.76 16.77
N ARG A 465 10.17 -54.30 15.84
CA ARG A 465 9.63 -55.66 15.91
C ARG A 465 10.75 -56.69 15.78
N ASP A 466 11.64 -56.53 14.81
CA ASP A 466 12.75 -57.45 14.56
C ASP A 466 13.73 -57.48 15.75
N ARG A 467 13.97 -56.31 16.38
CA ARG A 467 14.76 -56.21 17.63
C ARG A 467 14.12 -56.97 18.79
N LEU A 468 12.80 -56.99 18.91
CA LEU A 468 12.09 -57.73 19.96
C LEU A 468 12.04 -59.23 19.71
N GLU A 469 11.87 -59.64 18.45
CA GLU A 469 11.92 -61.04 18.04
C GLU A 469 13.30 -61.64 18.35
N SER A 470 14.38 -60.91 18.03
CA SER A 470 15.74 -61.30 18.41
C SER A 470 15.95 -61.41 19.93
N LYS A 471 15.33 -60.53 20.73
CA LYS A 471 15.37 -60.62 22.20
C LYS A 471 14.61 -61.84 22.72
N LEU A 472 13.43 -62.12 22.16
CA LEU A 472 12.60 -63.28 22.54
C LEU A 472 13.36 -64.59 22.28
N ASP A 473 13.95 -64.74 21.10
CA ASP A 473 14.77 -65.90 20.74
C ASP A 473 15.94 -66.11 21.70
N THR A 474 16.59 -65.02 22.11
CA THR A 474 17.70 -65.08 23.07
C THR A 474 17.23 -65.53 24.46
N TYR A 475 16.07 -65.03 24.92
CA TYR A 475 15.50 -65.43 26.22
C TYR A 475 15.02 -66.88 26.22
N GLU A 476 14.34 -67.33 25.17
CA GLU A 476 13.90 -68.73 25.05
C GLU A 476 15.09 -69.69 24.96
N ARG A 477 16.16 -69.33 24.22
CA ARG A 477 17.40 -70.09 24.19
C ARG A 477 18.06 -70.18 25.57
N ASN A 478 18.22 -69.06 26.28
CA ASN A 478 18.87 -69.04 27.59
C ASN A 478 18.05 -69.82 28.64
N LYS A 479 16.71 -69.71 28.61
CA LYS A 479 15.82 -70.53 29.44
C LYS A 479 16.05 -72.03 29.21
N GLY A 480 16.12 -72.46 27.95
CA GLY A 480 16.37 -73.85 27.58
C GLY A 480 17.74 -74.37 28.07
N ILE A 481 18.79 -73.54 27.99
CA ILE A 481 20.12 -73.89 28.51
C ILE A 481 20.09 -74.07 30.03
N ILE A 482 19.51 -73.12 30.76
CA ILE A 482 19.42 -73.20 32.24
C ILE A 482 18.61 -74.43 32.67
N GLN A 483 17.49 -74.72 32.00
CA GLN A 483 16.68 -75.90 32.28
C GLN A 483 17.47 -77.20 32.08
N THR A 484 18.29 -77.26 31.03
CA THR A 484 19.15 -78.42 30.75
C THR A 484 20.22 -78.59 31.83
N ILE A 485 20.85 -77.50 32.27
CA ILE A 485 21.86 -77.52 33.35
C ILE A 485 21.23 -77.97 34.67
N LEU A 486 20.07 -77.42 35.03
CA LEU A 486 19.33 -77.83 36.24
C LEU A 486 18.95 -79.31 36.20
N ALA A 487 18.44 -79.80 35.06
CA ALA A 487 18.09 -81.20 34.89
C ALA A 487 19.30 -82.13 35.09
N LEU A 488 20.47 -81.77 34.53
CA LEU A 488 21.71 -82.51 34.73
C LEU A 488 22.14 -82.50 36.21
N LEU A 489 22.10 -81.34 36.87
CA LEU A 489 22.40 -81.21 38.31
C LEU A 489 21.53 -82.13 39.17
N PHE A 490 20.21 -82.17 38.92
CA PHE A 490 19.30 -83.05 39.67
C PHE A 490 19.56 -84.54 39.40
N VAL A 491 19.95 -84.91 38.19
CA VAL A 491 20.35 -86.30 37.87
C VAL A 491 21.60 -86.69 38.66
N PHE A 492 22.61 -85.83 38.73
CA PHE A 492 23.82 -86.10 39.53
C PHE A 492 23.51 -86.23 41.02
N ILE A 493 22.72 -85.32 41.60
CA ILE A 493 22.26 -85.42 43.00
C ILE A 493 21.50 -86.75 43.23
N GLY A 494 20.64 -87.14 42.29
CA GLY A 494 19.88 -88.39 42.38
C GLY A 494 20.76 -89.64 42.33
N ILE A 495 21.78 -89.66 41.47
CA ILE A 495 22.75 -90.76 41.37
C ILE A 495 23.57 -90.88 42.67
N ASP A 496 24.04 -89.75 43.22
CA ASP A 496 24.82 -89.74 44.45
C ASP A 496 23.99 -90.14 45.68
N ALA A 497 22.73 -89.68 45.77
CA ALA A 497 21.80 -90.12 46.80
C ALA A 497 21.49 -91.62 46.71
N ALA A 498 21.26 -92.15 45.50
CA ALA A 498 21.02 -93.57 45.27
C ALA A 498 22.24 -94.42 45.66
N ARG A 499 23.47 -93.98 45.29
CA ARG A 499 24.71 -94.63 45.72
C ARG A 499 24.85 -94.64 47.24
N CYS A 500 24.53 -93.54 47.91
CA CYS A 500 24.59 -93.45 49.37
C CYS A 500 23.60 -94.43 50.05
N VAL A 501 22.35 -94.51 49.56
CA VAL A 501 21.33 -95.43 50.09
C VAL A 501 21.68 -96.90 49.83
N LEU A 502 22.21 -97.22 48.63
CA LEU A 502 22.62 -98.58 48.27
C LEU A 502 23.83 -99.06 49.09
N CYS A 503 24.77 -98.17 49.44
CA CYS A 503 25.89 -98.51 50.32
C CYS A 503 25.48 -98.71 51.78
N ASN A 504 24.49 -97.95 52.29
CA ASN A 504 24.13 -97.98 53.71
C ASN A 504 23.17 -99.13 54.09
N THR A 505 22.47 -99.71 53.11
CA THR A 505 21.49 -100.78 53.36
C THR A 505 22.09 -102.19 53.38
N GLY A 506 23.39 -102.35 53.05
CA GLY A 506 24.10 -103.63 53.17
C GLY A 506 23.61 -104.75 52.23
N ILE A 507 22.82 -104.44 51.20
CA ILE A 507 22.14 -105.42 50.34
C ILE A 507 23.03 -105.95 49.18
N PHE A 508 24.25 -105.41 49.00
CA PHE A 508 25.23 -105.93 48.03
C PHE A 508 26.61 -106.15 48.67
N SER A 509 26.92 -107.40 49.05
CA SER A 509 28.25 -107.82 49.52
C SER A 509 29.14 -108.44 48.41
N ALA A 510 28.82 -108.25 47.13
CA ALA A 510 29.54 -108.95 46.04
C ALA A 510 29.87 -108.12 44.77
N ILE A 511 29.63 -106.81 44.73
CA ILE A 511 30.11 -105.98 43.61
C ILE A 511 30.80 -104.74 44.17
N GLY A 512 32.13 -104.82 44.25
CA GLY A 512 33.12 -103.75 44.24
C GLY A 512 32.72 -102.38 44.81
N CYS A 513 32.79 -102.24 46.14
CA CYS A 513 33.15 -100.98 46.77
C CYS A 513 34.67 -100.96 47.02
N GLU A 514 35.47 -101.05 45.95
CA GLU A 514 36.90 -100.73 45.98
C GLU A 514 37.14 -99.52 45.05
N PRO A 515 37.92 -98.53 45.48
CA PRO A 515 38.22 -97.35 44.66
C PRO A 515 39.11 -97.74 43.47
N PRO A 516 38.94 -97.14 42.29
CA PRO A 516 39.87 -97.34 41.18
C PRO A 516 41.24 -96.72 41.51
N LEU A 517 42.30 -97.53 41.41
CA LEU A 517 43.69 -97.12 41.47
C LEU A 517 44.07 -96.24 40.26
N ILE A 518 44.24 -94.93 40.47
CA ILE A 518 45.32 -94.11 39.86
C ILE A 518 45.81 -93.11 40.94
N THR A 519 47.06 -93.32 41.39
CA THR A 519 48.05 -92.40 42.04
C THR A 519 47.61 -90.96 42.39
N GLY A 520 47.80 -90.41 43.60
CA GLY A 520 48.62 -90.82 44.74
C GLY A 520 48.31 -90.06 46.04
N ALA A 521 48.57 -90.78 47.14
CA ALA A 521 48.75 -90.41 48.55
C ALA A 521 48.31 -89.02 49.08
N LEU A 522 47.16 -89.00 49.77
CA LEU A 522 46.96 -88.59 51.18
C LEU A 522 45.46 -88.33 51.37
N LEU A 523 44.77 -89.25 52.06
CA LEU A 523 43.67 -89.02 53.02
C LEU A 523 42.90 -90.33 53.23
N GLY A 524 42.64 -90.66 54.50
CA GLY A 524 42.03 -91.91 54.93
C GLY A 524 40.50 -91.90 54.87
N LYS A 525 39.93 -93.12 54.76
CA LYS A 525 38.54 -93.53 55.02
C LYS A 525 37.49 -92.41 54.93
N THR A 526 36.88 -92.27 53.77
CA THR A 526 35.76 -91.37 53.56
C THR A 526 34.47 -92.12 53.88
N SER A 527 33.87 -91.78 55.02
CA SER A 527 32.49 -92.10 55.33
C SER A 527 31.57 -91.23 54.48
N CYS A 528 30.25 -91.47 54.51
CA CYS A 528 29.22 -90.72 53.75
C CYS A 528 29.24 -89.18 53.93
N THR A 529 30.17 -88.62 54.72
CA THR A 529 30.39 -87.18 54.88
C THR A 529 30.92 -86.48 53.61
N GLU A 530 31.59 -87.16 52.67
CA GLU A 530 32.01 -86.50 51.42
C GLU A 530 30.86 -86.29 50.41
N VAL A 531 29.81 -87.11 50.48
CA VAL A 531 28.57 -86.90 49.68
C VAL A 531 27.82 -85.64 50.14
N ALA A 532 28.03 -85.21 51.39
CA ALA A 532 27.52 -83.92 51.87
C ALA A 532 28.22 -82.72 51.18
N GLY A 533 29.48 -82.86 50.76
CA GLY A 533 30.22 -81.80 50.07
C GLY A 533 29.69 -81.54 48.65
N LEU A 534 29.47 -82.60 47.86
CA LEU A 534 28.93 -82.48 46.50
C LEU A 534 27.47 -81.99 46.49
N SER A 535 26.65 -82.42 47.45
CA SER A 535 25.27 -81.92 47.59
C SER A 535 25.21 -80.45 48.03
N GLN A 536 26.14 -79.98 48.87
CA GLN A 536 26.26 -78.56 49.20
C GLN A 536 26.68 -77.72 47.99
N ILE A 537 27.66 -78.18 47.20
CA ILE A 537 28.06 -77.51 45.97
C ILE A 537 26.87 -77.44 44.99
N ALA A 538 26.17 -78.56 44.79
CA ALA A 538 25.01 -78.61 43.90
C ALA A 538 23.87 -77.67 44.37
N ALA A 539 23.63 -77.58 45.68
CA ALA A 539 22.67 -76.64 46.25
C ALA A 539 23.07 -75.17 46.04
N CYS A 540 24.38 -74.85 46.13
CA CYS A 540 24.91 -73.51 45.86
C CYS A 540 24.73 -73.08 44.40
N PHE A 541 24.79 -74.01 43.43
CA PHE A 541 24.53 -73.70 42.02
C PHE A 541 23.04 -73.71 41.66
N ALA A 542 22.24 -74.57 42.31
CA ALA A 542 20.81 -74.69 41.98
C ALA A 542 20.01 -73.42 42.32
N GLY A 543 20.31 -72.75 43.43
CA GLY A 543 19.60 -71.53 43.85
C GLY A 543 19.67 -70.38 42.82
N PRO A 544 20.87 -69.92 42.45
CA PRO A 544 21.04 -68.88 41.43
C PRO A 544 20.46 -69.25 40.06
N LEU A 545 20.59 -70.52 39.65
CA LEU A 545 20.05 -71.00 38.38
C LEU A 545 18.51 -71.03 38.36
N LEU A 546 17.87 -71.46 39.45
CA LEU A 546 16.41 -71.42 39.58
C LEU A 546 15.90 -69.97 39.61
N PHE A 547 16.59 -69.06 40.29
CA PHE A 547 16.26 -67.64 40.28
C PHE A 547 16.37 -67.04 38.87
N ALA A 548 17.45 -67.34 38.14
CA ALA A 548 17.61 -66.92 36.75
C ALA A 548 16.52 -67.51 35.84
N TYR A 549 16.16 -68.78 36.01
CA TYR A 549 15.08 -69.44 35.26
C TYR A 549 13.73 -68.75 35.49
N GLY A 550 13.37 -68.44 36.74
CA GLY A 550 12.12 -67.73 37.07
C GLY A 550 12.04 -66.35 36.42
N ASN A 551 13.14 -65.59 36.41
CA ASN A 551 13.18 -64.29 35.75
C ASN A 551 12.98 -64.38 34.23
N TYR A 552 13.54 -65.39 33.57
CA TYR A 552 13.28 -65.61 32.14
C TYR A 552 11.84 -66.05 31.87
N GLU A 553 11.26 -66.86 32.74
CA GLU A 553 9.87 -67.31 32.64
C GLU A 553 8.87 -66.15 32.74
N ASP A 554 9.14 -65.17 33.60
CA ASP A 554 8.31 -63.96 33.72
C ASP A 554 8.59 -62.92 32.62
N ALA A 555 9.82 -62.87 32.08
CA ALA A 555 10.20 -61.89 31.06
C ALA A 555 9.66 -62.22 29.66
N ILE A 556 9.62 -63.51 29.28
CA ILE A 556 9.12 -63.95 27.96
C ILE A 556 7.69 -63.47 27.65
N PRO A 557 6.67 -63.68 28.53
CA PRO A 557 5.32 -63.20 28.26
C PRO A 557 5.24 -61.67 28.17
N ARG A 558 5.99 -60.93 28.99
CA ARG A 558 6.04 -59.45 28.92
C ARG A 558 6.58 -58.94 27.59
N VAL A 559 7.65 -59.55 27.07
CA VAL A 559 8.22 -59.21 25.76
C VAL A 559 7.25 -59.56 24.62
N ARG A 560 6.54 -60.70 24.75
CA ARG A 560 5.50 -61.11 23.79
C ARG A 560 4.32 -60.13 23.76
N ASP A 561 3.89 -59.65 24.93
CA ASP A 561 2.83 -58.64 25.04
C ASP A 561 3.29 -57.29 24.48
N GLN A 562 4.54 -56.89 24.74
CA GLN A 562 5.14 -55.69 24.12
C GLN A 562 5.23 -55.80 22.59
N GLN A 563 5.59 -56.97 22.06
CA GLN A 563 5.64 -57.23 20.61
C GLN A 563 4.25 -57.07 19.97
N GLN A 564 3.18 -57.51 20.65
CA GLN A 564 1.81 -57.32 20.16
C GLN A 564 1.34 -55.86 20.24
N ALA A 565 1.83 -55.08 21.21
CA ALA A 565 1.41 -53.70 21.45
C ALA A 565 2.15 -52.64 20.59
N ILE A 566 3.40 -52.88 20.17
CA ILE A 566 4.28 -51.84 19.58
C ILE A 566 3.80 -51.27 18.24
N CYS A 567 2.99 -52.01 17.49
CA CYS A 567 2.37 -51.49 16.28
C CYS A 567 0.86 -51.19 16.46
N MET A 568 0.34 -51.10 17.69
CA MET A 568 -1.05 -50.71 17.99
C MET A 568 -1.17 -49.32 18.63
N ALA A 569 -0.09 -48.73 19.14
CA ALA A 569 -0.13 -47.42 19.79
C ALA A 569 -0.06 -46.26 18.77
N PRO A 570 -1.02 -45.32 18.77
CA PRO A 570 -1.05 -44.21 17.80
C PRO A 570 0.05 -43.16 18.03
N ASP A 571 0.69 -43.14 19.21
CA ASP A 571 1.63 -42.11 19.62
C ASP A 571 2.95 -42.72 20.14
N THR A 572 4.05 -42.41 19.47
CA THR A 572 5.38 -42.99 19.72
C THR A 572 6.08 -42.44 20.98
N ARG A 573 5.47 -41.47 21.67
CA ARG A 573 6.05 -40.83 22.87
C ARG A 573 5.77 -41.52 24.20
N SER A 574 4.76 -42.39 24.30
CA SER A 574 4.38 -43.00 25.59
C SER A 574 5.01 -44.37 25.88
N ILE A 575 5.85 -44.88 24.98
CA ILE A 575 6.63 -46.13 25.19
C ILE A 575 8.14 -45.84 25.19
N ALA A 576 8.52 -44.65 25.66
CA ALA A 576 9.89 -44.33 26.04
C ALA A 576 10.00 -44.46 27.56
N GLU A 577 11.11 -45.07 28.00
CA GLU A 577 11.50 -45.24 29.41
C GLU A 577 10.84 -46.40 30.18
N GLU A 578 11.04 -47.62 29.68
CA GLU A 578 11.26 -48.76 30.59
C GLU A 578 12.30 -49.74 29.99
N GLU A 579 13.35 -49.23 29.33
CA GLU A 579 14.53 -50.02 28.96
C GLU A 579 15.44 -50.32 30.17
N GLY A 580 14.86 -50.57 31.35
CA GLY A 580 15.52 -51.23 32.47
C GLY A 580 15.59 -52.74 32.23
N GLY A 581 16.12 -53.14 31.08
CA GLY A 581 16.23 -54.55 30.70
C GLY A 581 17.24 -55.27 31.58
N PHE A 582 16.75 -56.10 32.49
CA PHE A 582 17.57 -57.00 33.30
C PHE A 582 18.25 -58.04 32.39
N SER A 583 19.46 -57.75 31.94
CA SER A 583 20.35 -58.74 31.33
C SER A 583 21.36 -59.16 32.38
N ILE A 584 21.13 -60.26 33.09
CA ILE A 584 22.28 -60.97 33.67
C ILE A 584 22.83 -61.84 32.54
N PRO A 585 24.02 -61.54 31.99
CA PRO A 585 24.64 -62.44 31.04
C PRO A 585 24.82 -63.79 31.75
N LEU A 586 24.46 -64.88 31.07
CA LEU A 586 24.52 -66.24 31.63
C LEU A 586 25.91 -66.54 32.24
N TYR A 587 26.95 -65.91 31.70
CA TYR A 587 28.33 -65.98 32.19
C TYR A 587 28.52 -65.38 33.60
N ASP A 588 27.79 -64.32 33.98
CA ASP A 588 27.89 -63.72 35.32
C ASP A 588 27.16 -64.57 36.37
N VAL A 589 26.05 -65.22 36.00
CA VAL A 589 25.37 -66.19 36.89
C VAL A 589 26.27 -67.39 37.14
N LEU A 590 26.88 -67.93 36.08
CA LEU A 590 27.76 -69.09 36.17
C LEU A 590 29.12 -68.75 36.84
N GLY A 591 29.67 -67.56 36.57
CA GLY A 591 30.93 -67.08 37.13
C GLY A 591 30.82 -66.64 38.59
N GLY A 592 29.72 -65.97 38.97
CA GLY A 592 29.45 -65.56 40.36
C GLY A 592 29.22 -66.75 41.28
N ALA A 593 28.54 -67.80 40.80
CA ALA A 593 28.32 -69.03 41.54
C ALA A 593 29.62 -69.84 41.75
N ALA A 594 30.59 -69.73 40.82
CA ALA A 594 31.88 -70.43 40.93
C ALA A 594 32.86 -69.79 41.93
N ILE A 595 32.74 -68.48 42.23
CA ILE A 595 33.78 -67.73 42.95
C ILE A 595 33.31 -67.13 44.28
N GLY A 596 32.03 -66.79 44.46
CA GLY A 596 31.59 -65.96 45.59
C GLY A 596 31.02 -66.70 46.81
N PHE A 597 30.23 -67.77 46.61
CA PHE A 597 29.35 -68.28 47.66
C PHE A 597 29.82 -69.55 48.37
N CYS A 598 30.73 -70.34 47.79
CA CYS A 598 31.19 -71.59 48.42
C CYS A 598 32.42 -71.43 49.34
N LEU A 599 33.18 -70.33 49.24
CA LEU A 599 34.46 -70.18 49.96
C LEU A 599 34.38 -69.44 51.31
N LEU A 600 33.25 -68.80 51.65
CA LEU A 600 33.13 -67.98 52.87
C LEU A 600 32.32 -68.63 54.02
N GLY A 601 31.88 -69.89 53.86
CA GLY A 601 31.02 -70.57 54.85
C GLY A 601 31.75 -71.27 56.02
N ASN A 602 33.08 -71.34 56.03
CA ASN A 602 33.84 -72.06 57.06
C ASN A 602 34.99 -71.20 57.59
N TYR A 603 34.73 -70.09 58.27
CA TYR A 603 35.64 -69.57 59.31
C TYR A 603 34.93 -68.48 60.13
N LEU A 604 34.94 -68.68 61.44
CA LEU A 604 34.59 -67.75 62.54
C LEU A 604 33.14 -67.75 63.05
N GLY A 605 32.96 -68.50 64.14
CA GLY A 605 32.07 -68.16 65.24
C GLY A 605 32.86 -67.59 66.43
N ASP A 606 32.17 -66.67 67.11
CA ASP A 606 32.25 -66.21 68.51
C ASP A 606 33.40 -65.29 69.00
N GLY A 607 32.99 -64.10 69.47
CA GLY A 607 33.77 -63.21 70.34
C GLY A 607 33.31 -61.74 70.33
N GLU A 608 32.61 -61.33 71.39
CA GLU A 608 32.04 -60.01 71.71
C GLU A 608 33.05 -58.83 71.81
N GLU A 609 32.64 -57.62 71.39
CA GLU A 609 32.48 -56.39 72.21
C GLU A 609 32.40 -55.10 71.35
N GLY A 610 31.33 -54.32 71.56
CA GLY A 610 31.33 -52.87 71.74
C GLY A 610 31.65 -51.91 70.58
N ALA A 611 30.61 -51.31 69.97
CA ALA A 611 30.47 -49.85 69.85
C ALA A 611 29.09 -49.45 69.31
N THR A 612 28.42 -48.58 70.06
CA THR A 612 27.11 -47.97 69.84
C THR A 612 27.14 -46.73 68.94
N ALA A 613 25.92 -46.30 68.56
CA ALA A 613 25.52 -44.99 68.00
C ALA A 613 25.61 -44.88 66.48
N GLY A 614 24.65 -44.29 65.78
CA GLY A 614 23.47 -43.56 66.19
C GLY A 614 22.89 -42.86 64.97
N VAL A 615 21.56 -42.76 64.94
CA VAL A 615 20.81 -41.88 64.05
C VAL A 615 21.26 -40.44 64.28
N SER A 616 21.63 -39.71 63.22
CA SER A 616 21.49 -38.25 63.19
C SER A 616 21.51 -37.68 61.77
N GLU A 617 20.48 -36.90 61.47
CA GLU A 617 20.44 -35.89 60.42
C GLU A 617 21.56 -34.85 60.57
N SER A 618 22.05 -34.36 59.43
CA SER A 618 22.45 -32.96 59.16
C SER A 618 22.96 -32.95 57.70
N GLY A 619 22.58 -32.03 56.81
CA GLY A 619 22.42 -30.59 57.01
C GLY A 619 23.78 -29.92 56.78
N GLY A 620 24.11 -29.58 55.52
CA GLY A 620 25.41 -28.98 55.20
C GLY A 620 25.58 -28.58 53.73
N THR A 621 25.32 -27.30 53.48
CA THR A 621 25.49 -26.47 52.27
C THR A 621 26.87 -26.46 51.61
N GLY A 622 26.89 -26.21 50.28
CA GLY A 622 28.03 -25.70 49.50
C GLY A 622 27.91 -26.05 48.02
N ALA A 623 27.29 -25.25 47.16
CA ALA A 623 27.82 -24.06 46.46
C ALA A 623 28.97 -24.36 45.46
N THR A 624 28.66 -24.24 44.16
CA THR A 624 29.46 -23.75 42.99
C THR A 624 28.84 -24.33 41.71
N GLY A 625 28.49 -23.61 40.65
CA GLY A 625 28.62 -22.20 40.37
C GLY A 625 27.58 -21.73 39.34
N SER A 626 27.07 -20.52 39.58
CA SER A 626 26.48 -19.63 38.58
C SER A 626 27.47 -18.50 38.35
N ALA A 627 27.87 -18.21 37.11
CA ALA A 627 28.17 -16.86 36.62
C ALA A 627 28.69 -16.89 35.17
N SER A 628 27.96 -16.23 34.27
CA SER A 628 28.42 -15.18 33.35
C SER A 628 27.40 -15.05 32.21
N GLY A 629 26.91 -13.87 31.83
CA GLY A 629 27.17 -12.53 32.35
C GLY A 629 26.34 -11.47 31.60
N SER A 630 26.18 -10.34 32.31
CA SER A 630 26.05 -8.94 31.86
C SER A 630 24.94 -8.55 30.85
N ALA A 631 24.01 -7.63 31.12
CA ALA A 631 24.03 -6.26 31.69
C ALA A 631 24.01 -5.13 30.64
N GLY A 632 23.18 -4.13 30.92
CA GLY A 632 22.98 -2.85 30.20
C GLY A 632 21.50 -2.67 29.84
N VAL A 633 20.61 -1.99 30.58
CA VAL A 633 20.59 -0.67 31.23
C VAL A 633 20.85 0.50 30.27
N GLY A 634 19.84 1.36 30.12
CA GLY A 634 19.87 2.69 29.47
C GLY A 634 18.60 2.92 28.64
N ALA A 635 17.48 3.37 29.19
CA ALA A 635 17.14 4.76 29.56
C ALA A 635 17.14 5.76 28.38
N GLY A 636 15.96 6.30 28.10
CA GLY A 636 15.77 7.77 27.99
C GLY A 636 15.66 8.41 26.60
N GLY A 637 14.60 9.20 26.45
CA GLY A 637 14.50 10.40 25.59
C GLY A 637 14.21 10.11 24.11
N GLY A 638 13.26 10.74 23.42
CA GLY A 638 12.75 12.10 23.58
C GLY A 638 13.30 12.99 22.45
N ALA A 639 12.43 13.87 21.94
CA ALA A 639 12.68 14.97 20.98
C ALA A 639 12.80 14.54 19.49
N SER A 640 11.95 14.99 18.55
CA SER A 640 11.51 16.35 18.13
C SER A 640 12.50 17.09 17.22
N GLY A 641 11.96 17.70 16.16
CA GLY A 641 12.62 18.69 15.30
C GLY A 641 13.14 18.07 13.99
N GLY A 642 12.82 18.54 12.79
CA GLY A 642 12.35 19.85 12.38
C GLY A 642 13.39 20.49 11.46
N ALA A 643 12.93 21.02 10.32
CA ALA A 643 13.63 21.97 9.43
C ALA A 643 14.86 21.39 8.69
N SER A 644 15.35 21.87 7.55
CA SER A 644 15.05 23.01 6.67
C SER A 644 15.97 22.92 5.46
N GLY A 645 15.58 23.57 4.36
CA GLY A 645 16.50 24.17 3.37
C GLY A 645 17.02 23.21 2.31
N GLY A 646 17.15 23.59 1.05
CA GLY A 646 17.07 24.92 0.47
C GLY A 646 18.03 24.97 -0.72
N ALA A 647 17.50 25.51 -1.82
CA ALA A 647 18.18 26.27 -2.86
C ALA A 647 19.45 25.70 -3.55
N GLY A 648 19.34 25.60 -4.88
CA GLY A 648 20.12 26.49 -5.73
C GLY A 648 21.15 25.83 -6.64
N GLY A 649 21.17 26.27 -7.90
CA GLY A 649 22.38 26.20 -8.73
C GLY A 649 22.15 25.86 -10.18
N ALA A 650 21.75 26.86 -10.97
CA ALA A 650 21.87 26.87 -12.42
C ALA A 650 23.32 27.18 -12.87
N SER A 651 23.77 26.52 -13.94
CA SER A 651 24.70 26.98 -15.00
C SER A 651 25.00 25.74 -15.87
N GLY A 652 25.10 25.74 -17.20
CA GLY A 652 25.21 26.80 -18.20
C GLY A 652 26.37 26.44 -19.15
N SER A 653 26.09 26.41 -20.47
CA SER A 653 27.00 26.28 -21.63
C SER A 653 27.45 24.85 -22.03
N ALA A 654 27.73 24.49 -23.29
CA ALA A 654 27.48 25.04 -24.63
C ALA A 654 28.03 24.02 -25.67
N GLY A 655 27.51 24.05 -26.91
CA GLY A 655 28.11 23.48 -28.13
C GLY A 655 27.86 21.98 -28.34
N GLY A 656 27.60 21.44 -29.53
CA GLY A 656 27.55 21.96 -30.90
C GLY A 656 27.49 20.77 -31.86
N SER A 657 26.72 20.92 -32.95
CA SER A 657 26.86 20.29 -34.28
C SER A 657 27.36 18.84 -34.46
N ALA A 658 26.52 18.03 -35.14
CA ALA A 658 26.78 17.29 -36.40
C ALA A 658 26.18 15.87 -36.38
N GLY A 659 25.37 15.56 -37.40
CA GLY A 659 24.71 14.27 -37.65
C GLY A 659 23.49 14.46 -38.53
#